data_AF-A0AAV6AZV1-F1
#
_entry.id   AF-A0AAV6AZV1-F1
#
_cell.length_a   1.000
_cell.length_b   1.000
_cell.length_c   1.000
_cell.angle_alpha   90.00
_cell.angle_beta   90.00
_cell.angle_gamma   90.00
#
_symmetry.space_group_name_H-M   'P 1'
#
loop_
_entity.id
_entity.type
_entity.pdbx_description
1 polymer ?
#
loop_
_entity_poly.entity_id
_entity_poly.type
_entity_poly.pdbx_seq_one_letter_code
_entity_poly.pdbx_strand_id
1 'polypeptide(L)'
;MKLRFLSFILLAGVVTNSVAQLTLTLNTNTLAGEPGQVLSFNGTLRNESGSEIFLNGISISLGGIDLTPDESPFFLNFPISLAASQQASGVLFTVAIANTAPEQTVSGDLTVSGGTNAATLDLLTNATFQVQVLPKPGPEIVVEHPVGTGLADGLATVNFGGAPVGGSSQRTITIGNHGASNLTGLSITIDGANAGDFTVTANPTVPVVPNGSTTFTVTFAPGGTCARAAALHITSNDGDESPFDIALTGLGTETNPPSINCAANILAAVDPGQSSRSNVTYSVTFGDDCPGAILTQTAGLPSGATFPVGTTTNRFIATDTSGNTNTCSFTVTIFYNPGALQVTINPPGAVSAGAQWQLDGGAYQNSGTVVTNLSAGNHTVSFSTVAGWITPGNQIVAVGSDTTNTVSGNYIAQGTLIWINPAGGNWNNPNNWNPNQVPGPADTAVLTQAVTVTVNVPVTVRNVTLANTTLAASSGLIVTGTMDWTSGILNGTATIAAGAVLNIVTANVHDMYNCTFTNHGTVVWSDGLVRGGHNPGTFIHNFGLWDAQNDLTLNNAYAGVGTVFNNAGIYRKSGGASTNTITDGVTFNNTGLLEVMTGSLALHGNGSFTGGTTTNAGGLIQLAAGTYLINGTTTTTNVQLIGGTLGNGTVLRGELTW
;
A
#
# COMPACT_ATOMS: atom_id res chain seq x y z
N MET A 1 33.94 -1.08 -48.07
CA MET A 1 33.25 -1.86 -49.11
C MET A 1 32.75 -3.19 -48.52
N LYS A 2 31.44 -3.48 -48.52
CA LYS A 2 30.93 -4.83 -48.22
C LYS A 2 30.85 -5.58 -49.55
N LEU A 3 31.76 -6.52 -49.84
CA LEU A 3 31.52 -7.51 -50.89
C LEU A 3 30.26 -8.30 -50.49
N ARG A 4 29.13 -8.02 -51.13
CA ARG A 4 27.92 -8.81 -50.96
C ARG A 4 28.04 -10.03 -51.86
N PHE A 5 28.37 -11.15 -51.22
CA PHE A 5 28.38 -12.52 -51.73
C PHE A 5 29.57 -12.89 -52.61
N LEU A 6 30.35 -13.87 -52.13
CA LEU A 6 31.27 -14.66 -52.94
C LEU A 6 30.80 -16.12 -52.86
N SER A 7 30.13 -16.58 -53.92
CA SER A 7 29.67 -17.97 -54.00
C SER A 7 30.68 -18.81 -54.78
N PHE A 8 31.17 -19.89 -54.16
CA PHE A 8 32.05 -20.86 -54.80
C PHE A 8 31.24 -22.11 -55.17
N ILE A 9 31.19 -22.48 -56.45
CA ILE A 9 30.60 -23.75 -56.87
C ILE A 9 31.74 -24.74 -57.12
N LEU A 10 31.74 -25.87 -56.44
CA LEU A 10 32.70 -26.96 -56.62
C LEU A 10 32.02 -28.14 -57.34
N LEU A 11 32.29 -28.34 -58.63
CA LEU A 11 31.83 -29.54 -59.32
C LEU A 11 32.90 -30.63 -59.27
N ALA A 12 32.53 -31.84 -58.85
CA ALA A 12 33.36 -33.03 -58.92
C ALA A 12 32.84 -33.97 -60.02
N GLY A 13 33.66 -34.27 -61.02
CA GLY A 13 33.36 -35.27 -62.05
C GLY A 13 34.21 -36.53 -61.85
N VAL A 14 33.57 -37.70 -61.79
CA VAL A 14 34.24 -39.01 -61.95
C VAL A 14 34.02 -39.46 -63.39
N VAL A 15 35.04 -40.07 -64.00
CA VAL A 15 35.04 -40.53 -65.40
C VAL A 15 34.13 -41.75 -65.60
N THR A 16 32.83 -41.56 -65.44
CA THR A 16 31.73 -42.34 -66.04
C THR A 16 30.48 -41.45 -65.98
N ASN A 17 29.89 -41.13 -67.14
CA ASN A 17 28.79 -40.18 -67.45
C ASN A 17 27.64 -39.96 -66.41
N SER A 18 27.95 -39.47 -65.20
CA SER A 18 26.94 -39.12 -64.19
C SER A 18 27.44 -37.96 -63.32
N VAL A 19 26.73 -36.82 -63.35
CA VAL A 19 27.09 -35.60 -62.63
C VAL A 19 26.61 -35.68 -61.19
N ALA A 20 27.53 -35.81 -60.23
CA ALA A 20 27.24 -35.58 -58.82
C ALA A 20 27.51 -34.10 -58.50
N GLN A 21 26.46 -33.33 -58.18
CA GLN A 21 26.57 -31.92 -57.81
C GLN A 21 26.83 -31.78 -56.30
N LEU A 22 27.92 -31.08 -55.94
CA LEU A 22 28.13 -30.58 -54.58
C LEU A 22 28.02 -29.05 -54.61
N THR A 23 26.92 -28.51 -54.10
CA THR A 23 26.74 -27.06 -53.99
C THR A 23 27.15 -26.61 -52.58
N LEU A 24 28.21 -25.82 -52.47
CA LEU A 24 28.60 -25.16 -51.24
C LEU A 24 28.17 -23.69 -51.34
N THR A 25 27.15 -23.28 -50.59
CA THR A 25 26.69 -21.88 -50.58
C THR A 25 27.22 -21.18 -49.33
N LEU A 26 28.01 -20.13 -49.52
CA LEU A 26 28.50 -19.31 -48.41
C LEU A 26 27.54 -18.14 -48.18
N ASN A 27 26.66 -18.26 -47.19
CA ASN A 27 25.77 -17.18 -46.77
C ASN A 27 26.32 -16.55 -45.50
N THR A 28 27.20 -15.55 -45.63
CA THR A 28 27.61 -14.72 -44.50
C THR A 28 27.40 -13.24 -44.83
N ASN A 29 26.62 -12.55 -43.99
CA ASN A 29 26.31 -11.12 -44.15
C ASN A 29 27.42 -10.18 -43.62
N THR A 30 28.56 -10.74 -43.20
CA THR A 30 29.69 -10.03 -42.59
C THR A 30 30.94 -10.88 -42.67
N LEU A 31 31.86 -10.55 -43.59
CA LEU A 31 33.28 -10.95 -43.51
C LEU A 31 34.06 -9.72 -43.02
N ALA A 32 34.20 -9.60 -41.70
CA ALA A 32 35.32 -8.91 -41.08
C ALA A 32 36.11 -10.03 -40.39
N GLY A 33 37.05 -10.63 -41.12
CA GLY A 33 37.81 -11.80 -40.67
C GLY A 33 39.24 -11.41 -40.30
N GLU A 34 39.62 -11.60 -39.04
CA GLU A 34 40.99 -11.54 -38.55
C GLU A 34 41.93 -12.48 -39.37
N PRO A 35 43.22 -12.17 -39.52
CA PRO A 35 44.19 -13.01 -40.21
C PRO A 35 44.22 -14.44 -39.63
N GLY A 36 44.13 -15.45 -40.50
CA GLY A 36 44.23 -16.86 -40.10
C GLY A 36 42.89 -17.56 -39.84
N GLN A 37 41.76 -16.96 -40.22
CA GLN A 37 40.47 -17.63 -40.15
C GLN A 37 40.43 -18.82 -41.14
N VAL A 38 40.28 -20.02 -40.59
CA VAL A 38 40.13 -21.27 -41.35
C VAL A 38 38.65 -21.61 -41.40
N LEU A 39 38.03 -21.50 -42.58
CA LEU A 39 36.67 -21.96 -42.81
C LEU A 39 36.71 -23.44 -43.15
N SER A 40 36.16 -24.26 -42.26
CA SER A 40 36.11 -25.71 -42.41
C SER A 40 34.72 -26.14 -42.87
N PHE A 41 34.65 -26.89 -43.97
CA PHE A 41 33.41 -27.44 -44.51
C PHE A 41 33.44 -28.97 -44.42
N ASN A 42 32.29 -29.54 -44.04
CA ASN A 42 32.02 -30.96 -44.16
C ASN A 42 30.86 -31.13 -45.16
N GLY A 43 31.00 -32.05 -46.10
CA GLY A 43 29.99 -32.33 -47.12
C GLY A 43 29.93 -33.81 -47.44
N THR A 44 28.82 -34.26 -48.03
CA THR A 44 28.60 -35.67 -48.36
C THR A 44 28.41 -35.81 -49.86
N LEU A 45 29.27 -36.60 -50.52
CA LEU A 45 29.06 -37.03 -51.90
C LEU A 45 28.32 -38.37 -51.89
N ARG A 46 27.30 -38.53 -52.74
CA ARG A 46 26.63 -39.83 -52.94
C ARG A 46 27.00 -40.38 -54.30
N ASN A 47 27.48 -41.63 -54.32
CA ASN A 47 27.68 -42.35 -55.58
C ASN A 47 26.39 -43.10 -56.01
N GLU A 48 26.42 -43.72 -57.20
CA GLU A 48 25.26 -44.40 -57.79
C GLU A 48 24.76 -45.62 -57.01
N SER A 49 25.56 -46.20 -56.11
CA SER A 49 25.13 -47.29 -55.21
C SER A 49 24.46 -46.80 -53.92
N GLY A 50 24.28 -45.48 -53.76
CA GLY A 50 23.72 -44.86 -52.55
C GLY A 50 24.69 -44.82 -51.37
N SER A 51 25.97 -45.15 -51.58
CA SER A 51 26.98 -45.03 -50.53
C SER A 51 27.40 -43.57 -50.38
N GLU A 52 27.29 -43.08 -49.15
CA GLU A 52 27.72 -41.74 -48.75
C GLU A 52 29.23 -41.71 -48.50
N ILE A 53 29.94 -40.89 -49.26
CA ILE A 53 31.33 -40.52 -49.01
C ILE A 53 31.32 -39.21 -48.23
N PHE A 54 31.71 -39.29 -46.95
CA PHE A 54 31.85 -38.11 -46.09
C PHE A 54 33.18 -37.41 -46.37
N LEU A 55 33.11 -36.22 -46.96
CA LEU A 55 34.24 -35.30 -47.08
C LEU A 55 34.32 -34.51 -45.77
N ASN A 56 35.25 -34.88 -44.90
CA ASN A 56 35.53 -34.16 -43.66
C ASN A 56 36.83 -33.37 -43.79
N GLY A 57 36.80 -32.10 -43.38
CA GLY A 57 38.00 -31.28 -43.20
C GLY A 57 38.47 -30.49 -44.43
N ILE A 58 37.57 -30.09 -45.33
CA ILE A 58 37.93 -29.11 -46.36
C ILE A 58 38.16 -27.77 -45.66
N SER A 59 39.42 -27.37 -45.57
CA SER A 59 39.82 -26.11 -44.93
C SER A 59 40.17 -25.08 -46.00
N ILE A 60 39.41 -23.99 -46.07
CA ILE A 60 39.80 -22.80 -46.84
C ILE A 60 40.38 -21.81 -45.84
N SER A 61 41.70 -21.59 -45.90
CA SER A 61 42.33 -20.53 -45.12
C SER A 61 42.26 -19.25 -45.94
N LEU A 62 41.44 -18.30 -45.47
CA LEU A 62 41.48 -16.95 -45.99
C LEU A 62 42.71 -16.28 -45.34
N GLY A 63 43.81 -16.18 -46.08
CA GLY A 63 44.91 -15.29 -45.69
C GLY A 63 44.32 -13.88 -45.55
N GLY A 64 44.62 -13.19 -44.43
CA GLY A 64 44.00 -11.91 -44.07
C GLY A 64 43.89 -10.99 -45.28
N ILE A 65 42.65 -10.76 -45.73
CA ILE A 65 42.38 -9.90 -46.87
C ILE A 65 42.39 -8.48 -46.33
N ASP A 66 43.51 -7.80 -46.51
CA ASP A 66 43.54 -6.36 -46.35
C ASP A 66 42.82 -5.75 -47.56
N LEU A 67 41.52 -5.44 -47.42
CA LEU A 67 40.76 -4.65 -48.40
C LEU A 67 41.01 -3.16 -48.18
N THR A 68 42.24 -2.78 -47.83
CA THR A 68 42.69 -1.40 -47.97
C THR A 68 42.84 -1.11 -49.46
N PRO A 69 42.46 0.10 -49.91
CA PRO A 69 42.51 0.46 -51.33
C PRO A 69 43.98 0.63 -51.73
N ASP A 70 44.62 -0.44 -52.20
CA ASP A 70 45.94 -0.37 -52.84
C ASP A 70 45.86 -0.98 -54.25
N GLU A 71 45.40 -0.14 -55.18
CA GLU A 71 46.12 0.32 -56.39
C GLU A 71 46.72 -0.70 -57.39
N SER A 72 46.51 -2.01 -57.26
CA SER A 72 47.04 -2.98 -58.24
C SER A 72 46.19 -4.25 -58.32
N PRO A 73 46.22 -5.00 -59.45
CA PRO A 73 45.61 -6.33 -59.50
C PRO A 73 46.19 -7.16 -58.36
N PHE A 74 45.36 -7.48 -57.36
CA PHE A 74 45.75 -8.32 -56.24
C PHE A 74 45.35 -9.76 -56.53
N PHE A 75 46.20 -10.70 -56.11
CA PHE A 75 45.95 -12.13 -56.26
C PHE A 75 45.51 -12.71 -54.91
N LEU A 76 44.31 -13.26 -54.84
CA LEU A 76 43.91 -14.08 -53.69
C LEU A 76 44.48 -15.48 -53.86
N ASN A 77 45.40 -15.88 -52.96
CA ASN A 77 45.94 -17.23 -52.89
C ASN A 77 45.38 -17.94 -51.65
N PHE A 78 44.68 -19.06 -51.84
CA PHE A 78 44.30 -19.93 -50.73
C PHE A 78 44.68 -21.40 -51.01
N PRO A 79 45.31 -22.10 -50.05
CA PRO A 79 45.62 -23.51 -50.18
C PRO A 79 44.37 -24.36 -49.93
N ILE A 80 44.19 -25.41 -50.74
CA ILE A 80 43.21 -26.46 -50.49
C ILE A 80 43.95 -27.69 -49.97
N SER A 81 43.55 -28.21 -48.80
CA SER A 81 44.08 -29.45 -48.21
C SER A 81 42.94 -30.43 -47.92
N LEU A 82 43.17 -31.72 -48.21
CA LEU A 82 42.24 -32.82 -47.96
C LEU A 82 42.81 -33.71 -46.84
N ALA A 83 41.98 -34.13 -45.88
CA ALA A 83 42.41 -35.01 -44.79
C ALA A 83 42.81 -36.41 -45.32
N ALA A 84 43.92 -36.93 -44.79
CA ALA A 84 44.71 -38.05 -45.33
C ALA A 84 44.05 -39.45 -45.39
N SER A 85 42.74 -39.59 -45.19
CA SER A 85 42.07 -40.91 -45.15
C SER A 85 41.11 -41.19 -46.32
N GLN A 86 41.10 -40.38 -47.38
CA GLN A 86 40.24 -40.58 -48.56
C GLN A 86 41.11 -40.59 -49.83
N GLN A 87 41.51 -41.79 -50.27
CA GLN A 87 42.11 -41.97 -51.61
C GLN A 87 41.00 -41.99 -52.65
N ALA A 88 40.75 -40.85 -53.29
CA ALA A 88 39.96 -40.79 -54.51
C ALA A 88 40.89 -40.43 -55.68
N SER A 89 41.39 -41.46 -56.38
CA SER A 89 42.12 -41.27 -57.64
C SER A 89 41.11 -40.95 -58.75
N GLY A 90 41.35 -39.89 -59.53
CA GLY A 90 40.58 -39.58 -60.75
C GLY A 90 39.41 -38.59 -60.60
N VAL A 91 39.38 -37.77 -59.53
CA VAL A 91 38.37 -36.71 -59.37
C VAL A 91 38.86 -35.41 -60.02
N LEU A 92 38.13 -34.91 -61.02
CA LEU A 92 38.32 -33.57 -61.58
C LEU A 92 37.46 -32.56 -60.81
N PHE A 93 38.07 -31.46 -60.36
CA PHE A 93 37.38 -30.35 -59.72
C PHE A 93 37.29 -29.17 -60.70
N THR A 94 36.10 -28.59 -60.87
CA THR A 94 35.91 -27.32 -61.58
C THR A 94 35.29 -26.31 -60.62
N VAL A 95 35.93 -25.15 -60.47
CA VAL A 95 35.46 -24.04 -59.63
C VAL A 95 34.82 -23.00 -60.52
N ALA A 96 33.55 -22.68 -60.29
CA ALA A 96 32.87 -21.56 -60.94
C ALA A 96 32.51 -20.49 -59.91
N ILE A 97 32.79 -19.22 -60.23
CA ILE A 97 32.45 -18.06 -59.41
C ILE A 97 31.16 -17.47 -59.96
N ALA A 98 30.10 -17.42 -59.14
CA ALA A 98 28.84 -16.77 -59.51
C ALA A 98 28.77 -15.40 -58.83
N ASN A 99 28.60 -14.35 -59.65
CA ASN A 99 28.68 -12.95 -59.24
C ASN A 99 27.28 -12.37 -58.95
N THR A 100 27.14 -11.56 -57.89
CA THR A 100 25.95 -10.71 -57.67
C THR A 100 26.29 -9.23 -57.39
N ALA A 101 27.34 -8.72 -58.04
CA ALA A 101 27.49 -7.30 -58.37
C ALA A 101 27.88 -7.20 -59.85
N PRO A 102 27.30 -6.29 -60.67
CA PRO A 102 27.40 -6.39 -62.13
C PRO A 102 28.78 -6.05 -62.71
N GLU A 103 29.71 -5.49 -61.91
CA GLU A 103 30.75 -4.62 -62.47
C GLU A 103 32.20 -5.00 -62.16
N GLN A 104 32.43 -6.14 -61.50
CA GLN A 104 33.78 -6.71 -61.40
C GLN A 104 33.93 -7.91 -62.31
N THR A 105 34.89 -7.86 -63.23
CA THR A 105 35.29 -9.03 -64.02
C THR A 105 36.27 -9.84 -63.19
N VAL A 106 35.85 -11.03 -62.79
CA VAL A 106 36.68 -11.99 -62.06
C VAL A 106 37.11 -13.09 -63.04
N SER A 107 38.41 -13.16 -63.36
CA SER A 107 38.99 -14.22 -64.19
C SER A 107 40.11 -14.94 -63.41
N GLY A 108 40.17 -16.27 -63.50
CA GLY A 108 41.22 -17.06 -62.88
C GLY A 108 41.56 -18.31 -63.68
N ASP A 109 42.85 -18.60 -63.83
CA ASP A 109 43.39 -19.84 -64.38
C ASP A 109 43.96 -20.72 -63.24
N LEU A 110 43.66 -22.02 -63.26
CA LEU A 110 44.26 -22.99 -62.33
C LEU A 110 45.68 -23.33 -62.79
N THR A 111 46.69 -22.81 -62.12
CA THR A 111 48.10 -23.09 -62.45
C THR A 111 48.72 -24.01 -61.39
N VAL A 112 49.08 -25.23 -61.78
CA VAL A 112 49.78 -26.20 -60.90
C VAL A 112 51.27 -26.14 -61.21
N SER A 113 52.09 -25.65 -60.29
CA SER A 113 53.55 -25.60 -60.47
C SER A 113 54.20 -26.89 -59.96
N GLY A 114 54.36 -27.88 -60.86
CA GLY A 114 55.25 -29.02 -60.63
C GLY A 114 54.95 -30.26 -61.47
N GLY A 115 55.67 -30.43 -62.59
CA GLY A 115 55.92 -31.74 -63.23
C GLY A 115 55.01 -32.13 -64.40
N THR A 116 55.65 -32.53 -65.49
CA THR A 116 55.15 -32.78 -66.86
C THR A 116 54.37 -34.09 -67.05
N ASN A 117 53.39 -34.03 -67.96
CA ASN A 117 52.71 -35.12 -68.69
C ASN A 117 51.64 -35.96 -67.96
N ALA A 118 50.42 -35.82 -68.50
CA ALA A 118 49.31 -36.78 -68.61
C ALA A 118 49.07 -37.82 -67.49
N ALA A 119 47.88 -37.68 -66.90
CA ALA A 119 47.05 -38.75 -66.33
C ALA A 119 47.42 -39.32 -64.95
N THR A 120 47.56 -38.48 -63.92
CA THR A 120 47.00 -38.72 -62.57
C THR A 120 47.26 -37.50 -61.69
N LEU A 121 46.23 -36.91 -61.08
CA LEU A 121 46.37 -35.79 -60.14
C LEU A 121 46.50 -36.37 -58.72
N ASP A 122 47.69 -36.26 -58.13
CA ASP A 122 47.94 -36.58 -56.72
C ASP A 122 47.87 -35.28 -55.91
N LEU A 123 46.85 -35.12 -55.06
CA LEU A 123 46.59 -33.92 -54.25
C LEU A 123 47.44 -33.85 -52.96
N LEU A 124 48.60 -34.52 -52.93
CA LEU A 124 49.55 -34.47 -51.81
C LEU A 124 50.41 -33.18 -51.78
N THR A 125 50.27 -32.29 -52.76
CA THR A 125 50.96 -30.99 -52.79
C THR A 125 49.97 -29.85 -52.99
N ASN A 126 50.04 -28.83 -52.11
CA ASN A 126 49.18 -27.64 -52.10
C ASN A 126 48.93 -27.07 -53.51
N ALA A 127 47.67 -27.08 -53.96
CA ALA A 127 47.25 -26.32 -55.13
C ALA A 127 46.86 -24.89 -54.70
N THR A 128 47.37 -23.89 -55.41
CA THR A 128 47.01 -22.47 -55.25
C THR A 128 46.08 -22.02 -56.37
N PHE A 129 44.94 -21.43 -56.01
CA PHE A 129 44.04 -20.75 -56.93
C PHE A 129 44.35 -19.26 -56.93
N GLN A 130 44.41 -18.61 -58.11
CA GLN A 130 44.65 -17.16 -58.24
C GLN A 130 43.41 -16.48 -58.82
N VAL A 131 42.93 -15.44 -58.15
CA VAL A 131 41.81 -14.61 -58.61
C VAL A 131 42.31 -13.20 -58.87
N GLN A 132 42.09 -12.68 -60.08
CA GLN A 132 42.38 -11.29 -60.43
C GLN A 132 41.07 -10.48 -60.45
N VAL A 133 41.03 -9.38 -59.70
CA VAL A 133 39.94 -8.40 -59.73
C VAL A 133 40.39 -7.20 -60.55
N LEU A 134 39.66 -6.85 -61.61
CA LEU A 134 39.95 -5.71 -62.47
C LEU A 134 39.10 -4.48 -62.07
N PRO A 135 39.63 -3.24 -62.20
CA PRO A 135 38.87 -2.01 -61.96
C PRO A 135 37.66 -1.89 -62.89
N LYS A 136 36.62 -1.14 -62.47
CA LYS A 136 35.41 -0.89 -63.28
C LYS A 136 35.84 -0.36 -64.66
N PRO A 137 35.32 -0.90 -65.78
CA PRO A 137 35.73 -0.48 -67.11
C PRO A 137 35.46 1.01 -67.44
N GLY A 138 34.62 1.70 -66.65
CA GLY A 138 34.32 3.13 -66.73
C GLY A 138 35.00 3.97 -65.64
N PRO A 139 34.64 5.25 -65.49
CA PRO A 139 34.99 6.00 -64.27
C PRO A 139 34.31 5.37 -63.04
N GLU A 140 34.91 5.54 -61.86
CA GLU A 140 34.34 5.11 -60.56
C GLU A 140 34.70 6.17 -59.50
N ILE A 141 33.72 6.88 -58.95
CA ILE A 141 33.95 7.93 -57.96
C ILE A 141 34.08 7.34 -56.56
N VAL A 142 35.08 7.78 -55.79
CA VAL A 142 35.16 7.49 -54.35
C VAL A 142 35.35 8.81 -53.62
N VAL A 143 34.56 9.03 -52.58
CA VAL A 143 34.64 10.27 -51.79
C VAL A 143 35.11 9.93 -50.37
N GLU A 144 36.08 10.68 -49.86
CA GLU A 144 36.68 10.41 -48.55
C GLU A 144 36.77 11.65 -47.66
N HIS A 145 36.44 11.46 -46.39
CA HIS A 145 36.68 12.45 -45.34
C HIS A 145 36.66 11.82 -43.92
N PRO A 146 37.75 11.93 -43.13
CA PRO A 146 39.09 12.38 -43.52
C PRO A 146 39.71 11.44 -44.56
N VAL A 147 40.87 11.81 -45.11
CA VAL A 147 41.60 10.98 -46.11
C VAL A 147 41.76 9.54 -45.59
N GLY A 148 41.49 8.56 -46.46
CA GLY A 148 41.49 7.13 -46.13
C GLY A 148 40.22 6.61 -45.47
N THR A 149 39.21 7.47 -45.24
CA THR A 149 37.89 7.08 -44.73
C THR A 149 36.82 7.35 -45.79
N GLY A 150 36.40 6.30 -46.49
CA GLY A 150 35.34 6.38 -47.49
C GLY A 150 33.99 6.81 -46.91
N LEU A 151 33.36 7.76 -47.58
CA LEU A 151 31.99 8.18 -47.34
C LEU A 151 31.03 7.28 -48.13
N ALA A 152 29.87 7.01 -47.56
CA ALA A 152 28.80 6.29 -48.25
C ALA A 152 27.79 7.27 -48.84
N ASP A 153 27.51 7.11 -50.13
CA ASP A 153 26.53 7.91 -50.86
C ASP A 153 25.15 7.90 -50.17
N GLY A 154 24.55 9.09 -50.03
CA GLY A 154 23.23 9.33 -49.43
C GLY A 154 23.12 9.11 -47.92
N LEU A 155 24.18 8.62 -47.26
CA LEU A 155 24.16 8.23 -45.85
C LEU A 155 25.24 8.92 -45.00
N ALA A 156 26.32 9.37 -45.63
CA ALA A 156 27.43 9.99 -44.92
C ALA A 156 27.11 11.42 -44.47
N THR A 157 27.67 11.79 -43.32
CA THR A 157 27.64 13.16 -42.80
C THR A 157 29.05 13.66 -42.56
N VAL A 158 29.34 14.87 -43.05
CA VAL A 158 30.57 15.61 -42.74
C VAL A 158 30.25 16.71 -41.72
N ASN A 159 30.91 16.64 -40.56
CA ASN A 159 30.72 17.59 -39.46
C ASN A 159 31.87 18.61 -39.40
N PHE A 160 31.49 19.89 -39.44
CA PHE A 160 32.39 21.05 -39.43
C PHE A 160 32.73 21.56 -38.03
N GLY A 161 32.09 21.01 -36.99
CA GLY A 161 32.22 21.46 -35.60
C GLY A 161 31.55 22.81 -35.34
N GLY A 162 31.94 23.46 -34.25
CA GLY A 162 31.48 24.80 -33.89
C GLY A 162 32.31 25.91 -34.53
N ALA A 163 31.64 26.95 -35.03
CA ALA A 163 32.27 28.21 -35.43
C ALA A 163 31.38 29.40 -34.99
N PRO A 164 31.96 30.53 -34.51
CA PRO A 164 31.17 31.71 -34.16
C PRO A 164 30.55 32.35 -35.39
N VAL A 165 29.44 33.06 -35.21
CA VAL A 165 28.80 33.84 -36.30
C VAL A 165 29.78 34.88 -36.82
N GLY A 166 30.06 34.84 -38.12
CA GLY A 166 31.11 35.65 -38.77
C GLY A 166 32.53 35.04 -38.75
N GLY A 167 32.71 33.90 -38.09
CA GLY A 167 33.89 33.04 -38.21
C GLY A 167 33.72 31.96 -39.28
N SER A 168 34.69 31.06 -39.42
CA SER A 168 34.57 29.92 -40.32
C SER A 168 35.40 28.71 -39.89
N SER A 169 35.00 27.52 -40.35
CA SER A 169 35.81 26.31 -40.33
C SER A 169 35.83 25.66 -41.72
N GLN A 170 36.87 24.89 -42.01
CA GLN A 170 37.05 24.26 -43.31
C GLN A 170 37.20 22.74 -43.18
N ARG A 171 36.71 22.04 -44.20
CA ARG A 171 36.98 20.62 -44.41
C ARG A 171 37.40 20.41 -45.86
N THR A 172 38.49 19.67 -46.04
CA THR A 172 38.94 19.21 -47.35
C THR A 172 38.41 17.79 -47.54
N ILE A 173 37.73 17.58 -48.66
CA ILE A 173 37.13 16.31 -49.06
C ILE A 173 37.89 15.82 -50.29
N THR A 174 38.25 14.54 -50.28
CA THR A 174 39.02 13.92 -51.36
C THR A 174 38.07 13.17 -52.28
N ILE A 175 38.26 13.34 -53.58
CA ILE A 175 37.59 12.58 -54.63
C ILE A 175 38.66 11.73 -55.32
N GLY A 176 38.55 10.41 -55.21
CA GLY A 176 39.34 9.42 -55.93
C GLY A 176 38.62 8.93 -57.18
N ASN A 177 39.38 8.44 -58.15
CA ASN A 177 38.87 7.69 -59.29
C ASN A 177 39.42 6.26 -59.26
N HIS A 178 38.58 5.29 -58.90
CA HIS A 178 38.95 3.87 -58.84
C HIS A 178 38.63 3.11 -60.15
N GLY A 179 38.20 3.84 -61.18
CA GLY A 179 37.79 3.30 -62.47
C GLY A 179 38.92 3.31 -63.49
N ALA A 180 38.72 2.58 -64.58
CA ALA A 180 39.71 2.47 -65.67
C ALA A 180 39.67 3.65 -66.66
N SER A 181 38.69 4.56 -66.56
CA SER A 181 38.54 5.75 -67.40
C SER A 181 38.65 7.05 -66.59
N ASN A 182 39.01 8.16 -67.24
CA ASN A 182 39.06 9.48 -66.58
C ASN A 182 37.69 9.87 -65.98
N LEU A 183 37.68 10.21 -64.70
CA LEU A 183 36.54 10.85 -64.04
C LEU A 183 36.52 12.34 -64.43
N THR A 184 35.41 12.79 -65.00
CA THR A 184 35.19 14.13 -65.56
C THR A 184 33.83 14.67 -65.15
N GLY A 185 33.54 15.93 -65.47
CA GLY A 185 32.24 16.52 -65.18
C GLY A 185 31.98 16.81 -63.70
N LEU A 186 33.01 16.83 -62.86
CA LEU A 186 32.87 17.13 -61.42
C LEU A 186 32.26 18.52 -61.22
N SER A 187 31.04 18.56 -60.70
CA SER A 187 30.37 19.78 -60.26
C SER A 187 29.75 19.58 -58.89
N ILE A 188 30.07 20.51 -57.98
CA ILE A 188 29.68 20.44 -56.57
C ILE A 188 28.61 21.51 -56.34
N THR A 189 27.45 21.08 -55.86
CA THR A 189 26.36 21.96 -55.48
C THR A 189 25.96 21.70 -54.03
N ILE A 190 25.42 22.73 -53.38
CA ILE A 190 24.97 22.65 -51.99
C ILE A 190 23.56 23.24 -51.93
N ASP A 191 22.64 22.50 -51.33
CA ASP A 191 21.27 22.96 -51.10
C ASP A 191 20.79 22.63 -49.66
N GLY A 192 19.50 22.86 -49.40
CA GLY A 192 18.89 22.65 -48.09
C GLY A 192 18.80 23.91 -47.22
N ALA A 193 18.40 23.71 -45.96
CA ALA A 193 17.93 24.79 -45.08
C ALA A 193 18.99 25.86 -44.76
N ASN A 194 20.26 25.48 -44.65
CA ASN A 194 21.36 26.38 -44.33
C ASN A 194 22.46 26.37 -45.41
N ALA A 195 22.11 26.09 -46.66
CA ALA A 195 23.07 25.99 -47.77
C ALA A 195 24.01 27.20 -47.87
N GLY A 196 23.51 28.42 -47.63
CA GLY A 196 24.30 29.65 -47.66
C GLY A 196 25.42 29.73 -46.61
N ASP A 197 25.37 28.90 -45.56
CA ASP A 197 26.41 28.82 -44.54
C ASP A 197 27.58 27.91 -44.98
N PHE A 198 27.44 27.17 -46.10
CA PHE A 198 28.47 26.28 -46.64
C PHE A 198 28.85 26.72 -48.05
N THR A 199 30.15 26.93 -48.29
CA THR A 199 30.65 27.42 -49.58
C THR A 199 31.81 26.56 -50.06
N VAL A 200 31.79 26.17 -51.34
CA VAL A 200 32.95 25.53 -51.98
C VAL A 200 33.98 26.62 -52.29
N THR A 201 35.12 26.60 -51.59
CA THR A 201 36.15 27.65 -51.71
C THR A 201 37.37 27.20 -52.50
N ALA A 202 37.53 25.90 -52.72
CA ALA A 202 38.49 25.34 -53.67
C ALA A 202 37.80 24.23 -54.46
N ASN A 203 37.80 24.37 -55.79
CA ASN A 203 37.17 23.40 -56.70
C ASN A 203 38.12 22.22 -56.98
N PRO A 204 37.59 21.01 -57.24
CA PRO A 204 38.38 19.88 -57.68
C PRO A 204 38.94 20.13 -59.09
N THR A 205 40.08 19.52 -59.39
CA THR A 205 40.69 19.52 -60.72
C THR A 205 40.26 18.29 -61.51
N VAL A 206 39.92 18.47 -62.80
CA VAL A 206 39.54 17.40 -63.72
C VAL A 206 40.40 17.43 -65.00
N PRO A 207 40.61 16.29 -65.70
CA PRO A 207 40.14 14.94 -65.34
C PRO A 207 40.91 14.37 -64.13
N VAL A 208 40.22 13.59 -63.30
CA VAL A 208 40.90 12.69 -62.35
C VAL A 208 41.21 11.41 -63.11
N VAL A 209 42.48 11.21 -63.44
CA VAL A 209 42.93 10.01 -64.17
C VAL A 209 42.65 8.73 -63.37
N PRO A 210 42.60 7.54 -63.99
CA PRO A 210 42.52 6.26 -63.27
C PRO A 210 43.54 6.22 -62.13
N ASN A 211 43.10 5.78 -60.95
CA ASN A 211 43.89 5.76 -59.70
C ASN A 211 44.39 7.13 -59.22
N GLY A 212 43.95 8.21 -59.85
CA GLY A 212 44.21 9.57 -59.42
C GLY A 212 43.25 10.00 -58.31
N SER A 213 43.61 11.07 -57.62
CA SER A 213 42.71 11.78 -56.72
C SER A 213 42.81 13.28 -56.93
N THR A 214 41.75 13.97 -56.54
CA THR A 214 41.68 15.43 -56.43
C THR A 214 40.98 15.79 -55.12
N THR A 215 41.05 17.06 -54.74
CA THR A 215 40.42 17.54 -53.51
C THR A 215 39.60 18.77 -53.77
N PHE A 216 38.55 18.97 -52.98
CA PHE A 216 37.87 20.24 -52.89
C PHE A 216 37.72 20.65 -51.42
N THR A 217 37.58 21.95 -51.18
CA THR A 217 37.43 22.49 -49.84
C THR A 217 36.07 23.13 -49.69
N VAL A 218 35.36 22.74 -48.64
CA VAL A 218 34.12 23.40 -48.20
C VAL A 218 34.46 24.22 -46.97
N THR A 219 33.99 25.47 -46.95
CA THR A 219 34.05 26.37 -45.81
C THR A 219 32.66 26.49 -45.21
N PHE A 220 32.53 26.16 -43.92
CA PHE A 220 31.37 26.46 -43.10
C PHE A 220 31.58 27.82 -42.44
N ALA A 221 30.75 28.80 -42.78
CA ALA A 221 30.72 30.14 -42.22
C ALA A 221 29.30 30.45 -41.77
N PRO A 222 28.93 30.12 -40.52
CA PRO A 222 27.54 30.23 -40.06
C PRO A 222 27.06 31.68 -40.07
N GLY A 223 26.00 31.97 -40.83
CA GLY A 223 25.29 33.25 -40.84
C GLY A 223 24.39 33.47 -39.62
N GLY A 224 24.25 32.46 -38.76
CA GLY A 224 23.58 32.59 -37.47
C GLY A 224 23.89 31.42 -36.54
N THR A 225 23.31 31.46 -35.35
CA THR A 225 23.59 30.54 -34.25
C THR A 225 22.86 29.19 -34.37
N CYS A 226 23.13 28.26 -33.46
CA CYS A 226 22.56 26.91 -33.40
C CYS A 226 22.98 25.99 -34.55
N ALA A 227 22.45 24.76 -34.54
CA ALA A 227 22.78 23.73 -35.52
C ALA A 227 22.43 24.19 -36.94
N ARG A 228 23.37 23.98 -37.87
CA ARG A 228 23.28 24.32 -39.29
C ARG A 228 23.47 23.06 -40.11
N ALA A 229 22.58 22.82 -41.07
CA ALA A 229 22.64 21.66 -41.93
C ALA A 229 22.34 22.00 -43.40
N ALA A 230 23.02 21.31 -44.29
CA ALA A 230 22.86 21.40 -45.74
C ALA A 230 23.12 20.03 -46.37
N ALA A 231 22.76 19.85 -47.64
CA ALA A 231 23.16 18.69 -48.43
C ALA A 231 24.16 19.14 -49.50
N LEU A 232 25.16 18.31 -49.75
CA LEU A 232 26.18 18.50 -50.78
C LEU A 232 26.04 17.40 -51.82
N HIS A 233 26.05 17.79 -53.09
CA HIS A 233 25.87 16.91 -54.24
C HIS A 233 27.08 17.03 -55.17
N ILE A 234 27.71 15.90 -55.51
CA ILE A 234 28.84 15.83 -56.45
C ILE A 234 28.37 15.12 -57.70
N THR A 235 28.11 15.86 -58.77
CA THR A 235 27.82 15.25 -60.08
C THR A 235 29.11 14.87 -60.79
N SER A 236 29.10 13.79 -61.56
CA SER A 236 30.25 13.30 -62.32
C SER A 236 29.81 12.53 -63.58
N ASN A 237 30.77 12.02 -64.37
CA ASN A 237 30.49 11.08 -65.46
C ASN A 237 30.42 9.61 -65.01
N ASP A 238 30.42 9.36 -63.70
CA ASP A 238 30.11 8.05 -63.12
C ASP A 238 28.61 7.90 -62.90
N GLY A 239 27.98 7.05 -63.69
CA GLY A 239 26.53 7.13 -63.94
C GLY A 239 25.63 6.59 -62.83
N ASP A 240 26.17 5.74 -61.97
CA ASP A 240 25.49 5.06 -60.86
C ASP A 240 25.65 5.78 -59.52
N GLU A 241 26.62 6.69 -59.41
CA GLU A 241 26.92 7.48 -58.20
C GLU A 241 26.91 9.00 -58.49
N SER A 242 26.18 9.44 -59.52
CA SER A 242 26.02 10.87 -59.86
C SER A 242 24.56 11.34 -59.76
N PRO A 243 24.24 12.29 -58.86
CA PRO A 243 25.14 12.90 -57.88
C PRO A 243 25.51 11.93 -56.74
N PHE A 244 26.71 12.11 -56.18
CA PHE A 244 27.12 11.55 -54.89
C PHE A 244 26.71 12.52 -53.78
N ASP A 245 25.88 12.06 -52.85
CA ASP A 245 25.17 12.87 -51.86
C ASP A 245 25.76 12.74 -50.46
N ILE A 246 26.03 13.88 -49.80
CA ILE A 246 26.61 13.95 -48.45
C ILE A 246 25.86 14.99 -47.62
N ALA A 247 25.47 14.64 -46.39
CA ALA A 247 24.93 15.62 -45.45
C ALA A 247 26.06 16.46 -44.83
N LEU A 248 25.89 17.77 -44.75
CA LEU A 248 26.79 18.69 -44.07
C LEU A 248 26.15 19.15 -42.75
N THR A 249 26.93 19.16 -41.68
CA THR A 249 26.48 19.66 -40.37
C THR A 249 27.53 20.56 -39.73
N GLY A 250 27.09 21.58 -39.00
CA GLY A 250 27.94 22.47 -38.21
C GLY A 250 27.13 23.17 -37.11
N LEU A 251 27.81 23.79 -36.16
CA LEU A 251 27.18 24.57 -35.10
C LEU A 251 27.63 26.04 -35.21
N GLY A 252 26.67 26.95 -35.42
CA GLY A 252 26.90 28.37 -35.18
C GLY A 252 26.97 28.62 -33.68
N THR A 253 28.17 28.79 -33.13
CA THR A 253 28.32 28.93 -31.67
C THR A 253 27.78 30.27 -31.21
N GLU A 254 27.05 30.24 -30.12
CA GLU A 254 26.55 31.43 -29.44
C GLU A 254 27.16 31.55 -28.04
N THR A 255 27.04 32.73 -27.42
CA THR A 255 27.74 33.08 -26.17
C THR A 255 26.79 33.28 -25.00
N ASN A 256 25.48 33.17 -25.23
CA ASN A 256 24.47 33.40 -24.23
C ASN A 256 24.28 32.08 -23.47
N PRO A 257 24.50 32.05 -22.15
CA PRO A 257 24.28 30.83 -21.39
C PRO A 257 22.78 30.53 -21.27
N PRO A 258 22.40 29.26 -21.08
CA PRO A 258 21.02 28.88 -20.83
C PRO A 258 20.40 29.65 -19.66
N SER A 259 19.10 29.92 -19.77
CA SER A 259 18.31 30.35 -18.61
C SER A 259 18.02 29.14 -17.72
N ILE A 260 18.22 29.29 -16.41
CA ILE A 260 17.89 28.26 -15.42
C ILE A 260 17.19 28.89 -14.22
N ASN A 261 16.07 28.31 -13.80
CA ASN A 261 15.29 28.76 -12.65
C ASN A 261 15.06 27.59 -11.68
N CYS A 262 15.69 27.70 -10.50
CA CYS A 262 15.55 26.75 -9.40
C CYS A 262 14.30 27.04 -8.57
N ALA A 263 13.86 26.04 -7.81
CA ALA A 263 12.86 26.24 -6.77
C ALA A 263 13.34 27.25 -5.70
N ALA A 264 12.40 27.86 -4.99
CA ALA A 264 12.72 28.57 -3.75
C ALA A 264 13.21 27.59 -2.67
N ASN A 265 13.87 28.11 -1.62
CA ASN A 265 14.25 27.28 -0.48
C ASN A 265 12.99 26.65 0.16
N ILE A 266 13.05 25.34 0.41
CA ILE A 266 11.95 24.56 0.95
C ILE A 266 12.21 24.30 2.43
N LEU A 267 11.23 24.60 3.26
CA LEU A 267 11.22 24.26 4.68
C LEU A 267 10.04 23.34 4.94
N ALA A 268 10.31 22.12 5.44
CA ALA A 268 9.28 21.13 5.73
C ALA A 268 9.57 20.41 7.06
N ALA A 269 8.52 19.98 7.74
CA ALA A 269 8.66 19.08 8.89
C ALA A 269 8.84 17.63 8.41
N VAL A 270 9.28 16.75 9.31
CA VAL A 270 9.22 15.30 9.06
C VAL A 270 7.79 14.85 8.73
N ASP A 271 7.65 13.79 7.92
CA ASP A 271 6.33 13.23 7.59
C ASP A 271 5.65 12.65 8.84
N PRO A 272 4.29 12.63 8.92
CA PRO A 272 3.58 12.02 10.03
C PRO A 272 4.03 10.58 10.31
N GLY A 273 4.32 10.28 11.58
CA GLY A 273 4.84 8.98 12.01
C GLY A 273 6.32 8.72 11.67
N GLN A 274 7.04 9.71 11.13
CA GLN A 274 8.49 9.68 10.94
C GLN A 274 9.20 10.63 11.89
N SER A 275 10.47 10.35 12.20
CA SER A 275 11.29 11.15 13.11
C SER A 275 12.56 11.72 12.48
N SER A 276 12.82 11.41 11.21
CA SER A 276 14.12 11.69 10.59
C SER A 276 14.08 12.07 9.12
N ARG A 277 12.90 12.11 8.47
CA ARG A 277 12.80 12.34 7.03
C ARG A 277 11.44 12.88 6.56
N SER A 278 11.44 13.48 5.37
CA SER A 278 10.24 13.84 4.62
C SER A 278 10.46 13.71 3.11
N ASN A 279 9.42 13.33 2.37
CA ASN A 279 9.47 13.32 0.90
C ASN A 279 9.20 14.72 0.35
N VAL A 280 10.12 15.24 -0.48
CA VAL A 280 10.01 16.60 -1.03
C VAL A 280 10.01 16.58 -2.55
N THR A 281 8.97 17.17 -3.14
CA THR A 281 8.88 17.44 -4.58
C THR A 281 9.22 18.89 -4.87
N TYR A 282 10.00 19.11 -5.91
CA TYR A 282 10.32 20.42 -6.45
C TYR A 282 10.39 20.37 -7.98
N SER A 283 10.44 21.53 -8.63
CA SER A 283 10.67 21.63 -10.07
C SER A 283 11.83 22.57 -10.34
N VAL A 284 12.60 22.25 -11.38
CA VAL A 284 13.64 23.11 -11.95
C VAL A 284 13.31 23.26 -13.42
N THR A 285 13.29 24.49 -13.90
CA THR A 285 13.02 24.79 -15.31
C THR A 285 14.26 25.41 -15.92
N PHE A 286 14.47 25.14 -17.20
CA PHE A 286 15.56 25.70 -17.96
C PHE A 286 15.10 25.89 -19.41
N GLY A 287 15.75 26.80 -20.12
CA GLY A 287 15.46 27.10 -21.50
C GLY A 287 16.64 27.79 -22.14
N ASP A 288 16.76 27.63 -23.44
CA ASP A 288 17.88 28.13 -24.22
C ASP A 288 17.37 28.66 -25.56
N ASP A 289 18.13 29.56 -26.20
CA ASP A 289 17.78 30.07 -27.52
C ASP A 289 18.03 29.03 -28.63
N CYS A 290 18.96 28.10 -28.38
CA CYS A 290 19.20 26.91 -29.19
C CYS A 290 18.55 25.64 -28.61
N PRO A 291 17.96 24.77 -29.45
CA PRO A 291 17.48 23.47 -28.98
C PRO A 291 18.66 22.55 -28.65
N GLY A 292 18.48 21.70 -27.63
CA GLY A 292 19.47 20.67 -27.26
C GLY A 292 20.24 20.93 -25.97
N ALA A 293 19.95 22.02 -25.25
CA ALA A 293 20.47 22.21 -23.91
C ALA A 293 20.04 21.05 -22.98
N ILE A 294 20.93 20.68 -22.06
CA ILE A 294 20.72 19.60 -21.09
C ILE A 294 20.76 20.16 -19.66
N LEU A 295 19.94 19.58 -18.78
CA LEU A 295 19.92 19.90 -17.35
C LEU A 295 20.52 18.74 -16.55
N THR A 296 21.52 19.03 -15.74
CA THR A 296 22.19 18.05 -14.88
C THR A 296 22.11 18.47 -13.41
N GLN A 297 21.69 17.56 -12.54
CA GLN A 297 21.79 17.73 -11.10
C GLN A 297 23.21 17.38 -10.63
N THR A 298 23.91 18.32 -10.02
CA THR A 298 25.31 18.14 -9.59
C THR A 298 25.46 17.99 -8.07
N ALA A 299 24.42 18.29 -7.29
CA ALA A 299 24.39 18.04 -5.85
C ALA A 299 22.96 17.90 -5.32
N GLY A 300 22.82 17.26 -4.16
CA GLY A 300 21.55 17.07 -3.46
C GLY A 300 20.82 15.79 -3.86
N LEU A 301 19.50 15.78 -3.69
CA LEU A 301 18.62 14.63 -3.94
C LEU A 301 17.56 14.99 -4.98
N PRO A 302 17.16 14.06 -5.87
CA PRO A 302 16.19 14.35 -6.93
C PRO A 302 14.79 14.68 -6.39
N SER A 303 13.98 15.33 -7.21
CA SER A 303 12.59 15.65 -6.85
C SER A 303 11.79 14.38 -6.57
N GLY A 304 11.04 14.38 -5.47
CA GLY A 304 10.28 13.22 -4.98
C GLY A 304 11.09 12.26 -4.11
N ALA A 305 12.39 12.50 -3.92
CA ALA A 305 13.21 11.72 -3.00
C ALA A 305 12.88 12.01 -1.53
N THR A 306 13.35 11.13 -0.66
CA THR A 306 13.25 11.26 0.79
C THR A 306 14.45 12.05 1.33
N PHE A 307 14.17 13.23 1.88
CA PHE A 307 15.17 14.12 2.47
C PHE A 307 15.33 13.85 3.97
N PRO A 308 16.56 13.73 4.50
CA PRO A 308 16.79 13.58 5.92
C PRO A 308 16.62 14.90 6.67
N VAL A 309 16.38 14.84 7.99
CA VAL A 309 16.44 15.99 8.90
C VAL A 309 17.77 16.72 8.74
N GLY A 310 17.70 18.04 8.68
CA GLY A 310 18.80 18.94 8.37
C GLY A 310 18.61 19.65 7.03
N THR A 311 19.67 20.30 6.56
CA THR A 311 19.66 21.09 5.33
C THR A 311 20.37 20.33 4.22
N THR A 312 19.68 20.07 3.11
CA THR A 312 20.25 19.53 1.88
C THR A 312 20.31 20.63 0.81
N THR A 313 21.50 20.91 0.30
CA THR A 313 21.69 21.85 -0.82
C THR A 313 21.57 21.12 -2.14
N ASN A 314 20.59 21.48 -2.96
CA ASN A 314 20.47 21.00 -4.33
C ASN A 314 21.15 21.98 -5.29
N ARG A 315 21.92 21.46 -6.24
CA ARG A 315 22.61 22.26 -7.26
C ARG A 315 22.39 21.67 -8.65
N PHE A 316 22.11 22.55 -9.60
CA PHE A 316 21.87 22.21 -10.99
C PHE A 316 22.77 23.02 -11.92
N ILE A 317 23.12 22.42 -13.05
CA ILE A 317 23.83 23.04 -14.16
C ILE A 317 23.02 22.78 -15.43
N ALA A 318 22.70 23.84 -16.16
CA ALA A 318 22.21 23.77 -17.53
C ALA A 318 23.39 24.04 -18.48
N THR A 319 23.53 23.22 -19.52
CA THR A 319 24.61 23.30 -20.52
C THR A 319 24.00 23.26 -21.92
N ASP A 320 24.28 24.26 -22.75
CA ASP A 320 23.87 24.27 -24.17
C ASP A 320 24.79 23.42 -25.06
N THR A 321 24.47 23.36 -26.35
CA THR A 321 25.27 22.64 -27.35
C THR A 321 26.56 23.35 -27.75
N SER A 322 26.66 24.67 -27.49
CA SER A 322 27.87 25.50 -27.69
C SER A 322 28.86 25.37 -26.53
N GLY A 323 28.45 24.76 -25.41
CA GLY A 323 29.22 24.56 -24.20
C GLY A 323 29.05 25.67 -23.14
N ASN A 324 28.17 26.66 -23.34
CA ASN A 324 27.94 27.64 -22.28
C ASN A 324 27.10 27.00 -21.17
N THR A 325 27.29 27.49 -19.95
CA THR A 325 26.66 26.91 -18.76
C THR A 325 26.08 27.98 -17.85
N ASN A 326 24.96 27.64 -17.21
CA ASN A 326 24.42 28.42 -16.10
C ASN A 326 24.08 27.49 -14.93
N THR A 327 24.18 28.00 -13.71
CA THR A 327 23.99 27.19 -12.50
C THR A 327 23.02 27.85 -11.54
N CYS A 328 22.20 27.05 -10.87
CA CYS A 328 21.38 27.51 -9.76
C CYS A 328 21.40 26.51 -8.60
N SER A 329 21.03 26.98 -7.42
CA SER A 329 20.95 26.16 -6.21
C SER A 329 19.86 26.64 -5.27
N PHE A 330 19.30 25.71 -4.50
CA PHE A 330 18.36 25.99 -3.42
C PHE A 330 18.56 24.98 -2.29
N THR A 331 18.04 25.27 -1.10
CA THR A 331 18.09 24.37 0.04
C THR A 331 16.75 23.72 0.32
N VAL A 332 16.79 22.47 0.77
CA VAL A 332 15.66 21.77 1.40
C VAL A 332 16.04 21.53 2.85
N THR A 333 15.31 22.16 3.77
CA THR A 333 15.51 22.01 5.21
C THR A 333 14.37 21.19 5.80
N ILE A 334 14.69 20.01 6.30
CA ILE A 334 13.77 19.18 7.06
C ILE A 334 14.03 19.38 8.55
N PHE A 335 13.02 19.83 9.30
CA PHE A 335 13.14 20.02 10.75
C PHE A 335 12.34 18.96 11.52
N TYR A 336 12.88 18.54 12.67
CA TYR A 336 12.22 17.64 13.60
C TYR A 336 12.12 18.32 14.96
N ASN A 337 10.89 18.69 15.32
CA ASN A 337 10.57 19.46 16.52
C ASN A 337 9.64 18.61 17.40
N PRO A 338 10.19 17.62 18.12
CA PRO A 338 9.38 16.67 18.88
C PRO A 338 8.62 17.35 20.00
N GLY A 339 7.36 16.95 20.19
CA GLY A 339 6.59 17.28 21.39
C GLY A 339 6.88 16.32 22.55
N ALA A 340 6.28 16.62 23.70
CA ALA A 340 6.28 15.78 24.88
C ALA A 340 4.90 15.75 25.55
N LEU A 341 4.64 14.73 26.35
CA LEU A 341 3.42 14.58 27.13
C LEU A 341 3.76 14.17 28.56
N GLN A 342 3.16 14.87 29.53
CA GLN A 342 3.18 14.51 30.94
C GLN A 342 1.76 14.17 31.40
N VAL A 343 1.59 13.02 32.05
CA VAL A 343 0.29 12.60 32.58
C VAL A 343 0.34 12.52 34.11
N THR A 344 -0.59 13.21 34.76
CA THR A 344 -0.76 13.17 36.22
C THR A 344 -1.96 12.30 36.58
N ILE A 345 -1.77 11.31 37.46
CA ILE A 345 -2.85 10.48 37.98
C ILE A 345 -3.29 11.02 39.35
N ASN A 346 -4.60 11.20 39.51
CA ASN A 346 -5.25 11.63 40.74
C ASN A 346 -6.33 10.62 41.17
N PRO A 347 -6.64 10.52 42.48
CA PRO A 347 -5.89 11.11 43.59
C PRO A 347 -4.59 10.32 43.90
N PRO A 348 -3.70 10.82 44.78
CA PRO A 348 -2.47 10.11 45.17
C PRO A 348 -2.71 8.69 45.71
N GLY A 349 -3.88 8.43 46.30
CA GLY A 349 -4.27 7.08 46.74
C GLY A 349 -4.33 6.07 45.59
N ALA A 350 -4.74 6.47 44.40
CA ALA A 350 -4.72 5.60 43.22
C ALA A 350 -3.28 5.30 42.77
N VAL A 351 -2.40 6.31 42.84
CA VAL A 351 -0.97 6.14 42.55
C VAL A 351 -0.32 5.14 43.51
N SER A 352 -0.57 5.28 44.81
CA SER A 352 -0.09 4.34 45.83
C SER A 352 -0.63 2.91 45.65
N ALA A 353 -1.82 2.78 45.06
CA ALA A 353 -2.41 1.48 44.72
C ALA A 353 -1.86 0.87 43.42
N GLY A 354 -0.95 1.56 42.72
CA GLY A 354 -0.29 1.07 41.50
C GLY A 354 -0.92 1.56 40.20
N ALA A 355 -1.69 2.65 40.22
CA ALA A 355 -2.24 3.23 38.99
C ALA A 355 -1.12 3.76 38.09
N GLN A 356 -1.20 3.40 36.80
CA GLN A 356 -0.26 3.76 35.76
C GLN A 356 -1.02 4.20 34.51
N TRP A 357 -0.33 4.88 33.60
CA TRP A 357 -0.89 5.31 32.32
C TRP A 357 0.01 4.83 31.18
N GLN A 358 -0.53 4.71 29.97
CA GLN A 358 0.25 4.36 28.78
C GLN A 358 -0.16 5.25 27.62
N LEU A 359 0.76 5.43 26.68
CA LEU A 359 0.55 6.19 25.45
C LEU A 359 0.47 5.22 24.26
N ASP A 360 -0.60 5.31 23.47
CA ASP A 360 -0.80 4.55 22.22
C ASP A 360 -0.59 3.03 22.33
N GLY A 361 -0.89 2.45 23.49
CA GLY A 361 -0.70 1.02 23.74
C GLY A 361 0.76 0.61 24.03
N GLY A 362 1.66 1.57 24.26
CA GLY A 362 3.03 1.33 24.68
C GLY A 362 3.17 0.91 26.15
N ALA A 363 4.38 1.01 26.68
CA ALA A 363 4.66 0.63 28.07
C ALA A 363 3.96 1.54 29.08
N TYR A 364 3.44 0.94 30.16
CA TYR A 364 2.90 1.67 31.30
C TYR A 364 3.97 2.54 31.98
N GLN A 365 3.55 3.75 32.34
CA GLN A 365 4.32 4.82 32.93
C GLN A 365 3.70 5.22 34.27
N ASN A 366 4.55 5.68 35.19
CA ASN A 366 4.10 6.17 36.49
C ASN A 366 3.51 7.58 36.37
N SER A 367 2.69 7.97 37.35
CA SER A 367 2.15 9.33 37.45
C SER A 367 3.27 10.38 37.43
N GLY A 368 3.09 11.42 36.62
CA GLY A 368 4.03 12.54 36.47
C GLY A 368 5.19 12.28 35.51
N THR A 369 5.35 11.07 34.95
CA THR A 369 6.37 10.78 33.93
C THR A 369 6.15 11.64 32.68
N VAL A 370 7.24 12.15 32.10
CA VAL A 370 7.23 12.88 30.83
C VAL A 370 7.74 11.95 29.73
N VAL A 371 6.91 11.71 28.71
CA VAL A 371 7.32 11.02 27.49
C VAL A 371 7.67 12.06 26.43
N THR A 372 8.90 12.04 25.94
CA THR A 372 9.43 12.98 24.94
C THR A 372 9.54 12.33 23.56
N ASN A 373 10.01 13.07 22.56
CA ASN A 373 10.20 12.56 21.19
C ASN A 373 8.89 12.12 20.52
N LEU A 374 7.79 12.79 20.86
CA LEU A 374 6.48 12.52 20.28
C LEU A 374 6.29 13.31 18.98
N SER A 375 5.75 12.65 17.97
CA SER A 375 5.28 13.32 16.76
C SER A 375 4.16 14.30 17.12
N ALA A 376 4.08 15.43 16.42
CA ALA A 376 2.91 16.28 16.56
C ALA A 376 1.65 15.56 16.05
N GLY A 377 0.55 15.65 16.79
CA GLY A 377 -0.69 14.96 16.45
C GLY A 377 -1.46 14.42 17.65
N ASN A 378 -2.51 13.66 17.38
CA ASN A 378 -3.36 13.07 18.42
C ASN A 378 -2.74 11.77 18.93
N HIS A 379 -2.59 11.68 20.24
CA HIS A 379 -2.15 10.49 20.96
C HIS A 379 -3.24 10.02 21.92
N THR A 380 -3.38 8.71 22.10
CA THR A 380 -4.33 8.10 23.02
C THR A 380 -3.66 7.76 24.35
N VAL A 381 -4.18 8.32 25.43
CA VAL A 381 -3.78 8.00 26.80
C VAL A 381 -4.78 7.01 27.39
N SER A 382 -4.26 5.88 27.86
CA SER A 382 -5.03 4.86 28.57
C SER A 382 -4.50 4.69 29.98
N PHE A 383 -5.36 4.22 30.88
CA PHE A 383 -5.09 4.09 32.31
C PHE A 383 -5.22 2.63 32.74
N SER A 384 -4.35 2.16 33.65
CA SER A 384 -4.39 0.78 34.15
C SER A 384 -5.56 0.58 35.11
N THR A 385 -6.14 -0.61 35.13
CA THR A 385 -7.17 -0.95 36.13
C THR A 385 -6.52 -1.29 37.46
N VAL A 386 -7.03 -0.71 38.55
CA VAL A 386 -6.51 -0.94 39.91
C VAL A 386 -7.65 -1.32 40.86
N ALA A 387 -7.43 -2.32 41.71
CA ALA A 387 -8.43 -2.78 42.67
C ALA A 387 -8.83 -1.67 43.65
N GLY A 388 -10.12 -1.57 43.94
CA GLY A 388 -10.65 -0.51 44.81
C GLY A 388 -10.78 0.86 44.13
N TRP A 389 -10.62 0.95 42.81
CA TRP A 389 -10.77 2.19 42.04
C TRP A 389 -11.54 1.97 40.74
N ILE A 390 -12.35 2.96 40.36
CA ILE A 390 -12.89 3.08 39.00
C ILE A 390 -11.82 3.74 38.13
N THR A 391 -11.49 3.09 37.02
CA THR A 391 -10.49 3.57 36.06
C THR A 391 -11.09 4.66 35.17
N PRO A 392 -10.37 5.76 34.90
CA PRO A 392 -10.81 6.78 33.95
C PRO A 392 -10.96 6.18 32.54
N GLY A 393 -11.86 6.75 31.74
CA GLY A 393 -11.92 6.43 30.30
C GLY A 393 -10.66 6.90 29.56
N ASN A 394 -10.41 6.31 28.39
CA ASN A 394 -9.32 6.74 27.51
C ASN A 394 -9.48 8.21 27.11
N GLN A 395 -8.36 8.91 26.99
CA GLN A 395 -8.31 10.33 26.62
C GLN A 395 -7.51 10.50 25.34
N ILE A 396 -7.95 11.40 24.45
CA ILE A 396 -7.21 11.76 23.24
C ILE A 396 -6.56 13.13 23.48
N VAL A 397 -5.25 13.22 23.32
CA VAL A 397 -4.45 14.43 23.56
C VAL A 397 -3.74 14.84 22.29
N ALA A 398 -3.94 16.08 21.86
CA ALA A 398 -3.17 16.67 20.77
C ALA A 398 -1.82 17.16 21.32
N VAL A 399 -0.72 16.55 20.87
CA VAL A 399 0.64 16.96 21.19
C VAL A 399 1.12 17.95 20.13
N GLY A 400 1.50 19.16 20.56
CA GLY A 400 2.10 20.18 19.70
C GLY A 400 3.62 20.03 19.58
N SER A 401 4.19 20.42 18.44
CA SER A 401 5.64 20.49 18.22
C SER A 401 6.32 21.39 19.24
N ASP A 402 7.50 21.00 19.75
CA ASP A 402 8.28 21.73 20.79
C ASP A 402 7.50 22.11 22.05
N THR A 403 6.44 21.37 22.40
CA THR A 403 5.66 21.63 23.60
C THR A 403 5.54 20.39 24.48
N THR A 404 5.60 20.60 25.80
CA THR A 404 5.19 19.58 26.78
C THR A 404 3.72 19.79 27.11
N ASN A 405 2.89 18.89 26.62
CA ASN A 405 1.46 18.87 26.88
C ASN A 405 1.21 18.16 28.21
N THR A 406 0.16 18.57 28.93
CA THR A 406 -0.18 17.96 30.22
C THR A 406 -1.61 17.47 30.22
N VAL A 407 -1.85 16.34 30.87
CA VAL A 407 -3.19 15.75 30.99
C VAL A 407 -3.32 15.04 32.35
N SER A 408 -4.55 14.87 32.82
CA SER A 408 -4.82 14.20 34.10
C SER A 408 -5.81 13.04 33.97
N GLY A 409 -5.49 11.92 34.63
CA GLY A 409 -6.38 10.78 34.82
C GLY A 409 -6.94 10.74 36.25
N ASN A 410 -8.25 10.87 36.40
CA ASN A 410 -8.91 10.97 37.70
C ASN A 410 -9.65 9.67 38.06
N TYR A 411 -9.03 8.83 38.89
CA TYR A 411 -9.63 7.61 39.43
C TYR A 411 -10.61 7.94 40.56
N ILE A 412 -11.65 7.12 40.70
CA ILE A 412 -12.66 7.26 41.77
C ILE A 412 -12.51 6.08 42.73
N ALA A 413 -12.35 6.34 44.02
CA ALA A 413 -12.23 5.28 45.03
C ALA A 413 -13.53 4.49 45.13
N GLN A 414 -13.44 3.17 45.28
CA GLN A 414 -14.53 2.27 45.65
C GLN A 414 -14.39 1.95 47.13
N GLY A 415 -15.38 2.32 47.95
CA GLY A 415 -15.32 2.17 49.39
C GLY A 415 -16.56 1.53 50.01
N THR A 416 -16.40 1.01 51.23
CA THR A 416 -17.52 0.77 52.15
C THR A 416 -17.63 1.97 53.07
N LEU A 417 -18.75 2.68 53.00
CA LEU A 417 -19.00 3.90 53.75
C LEU A 417 -20.08 3.64 54.78
N ILE A 418 -19.74 3.88 56.05
CA ILE A 418 -20.61 3.57 57.18
C ILE A 418 -21.28 4.85 57.65
N TRP A 419 -22.59 4.85 57.80
CA TRP A 419 -23.29 5.95 58.41
C TRP A 419 -22.91 6.09 59.88
N ILE A 420 -22.47 7.29 60.26
CA ILE A 420 -21.98 7.58 61.61
C ILE A 420 -22.79 8.62 62.38
N ASN A 421 -23.68 9.38 61.72
CA ASN A 421 -24.43 10.44 62.40
C ASN A 421 -25.59 9.88 63.24
N PRO A 422 -25.51 9.93 64.59
CA PRO A 422 -26.51 9.34 65.47
C PRO A 422 -27.83 10.14 65.53
N ALA A 423 -27.84 11.37 65.03
CA ALA A 423 -29.05 12.19 64.95
C ALA A 423 -29.84 11.96 63.64
N GLY A 424 -29.30 11.18 62.70
CA GLY A 424 -29.80 11.12 61.34
C GLY A 424 -29.46 12.38 60.54
N GLY A 425 -29.92 12.45 59.29
CA GLY A 425 -29.65 13.59 58.41
C GLY A 425 -29.60 13.24 56.93
N ASN A 426 -29.07 14.16 56.12
CA ASN A 426 -29.06 14.02 54.68
C ASN A 426 -27.94 13.09 54.19
N TRP A 427 -28.27 12.21 53.24
CA TRP A 427 -27.34 11.29 52.57
C TRP A 427 -26.14 12.03 51.97
N ASN A 428 -26.40 13.20 51.36
CA ASN A 428 -25.40 13.97 50.61
C ASN A 428 -24.46 14.81 51.48
N ASN A 429 -24.50 14.68 52.80
CA ASN A 429 -23.53 15.35 53.68
C ASN A 429 -22.36 14.39 53.99
N PRO A 430 -21.14 14.67 53.53
CA PRO A 430 -19.98 13.79 53.74
C PRO A 430 -19.69 13.54 55.22
N ASN A 431 -19.95 14.51 56.11
CA ASN A 431 -19.71 14.37 57.56
C ASN A 431 -20.60 13.31 58.23
N ASN A 432 -21.65 12.83 57.56
CA ASN A 432 -22.51 11.78 58.09
C ASN A 432 -21.96 10.37 57.84
N TRP A 433 -20.88 10.24 57.09
CA TRP A 433 -20.30 8.97 56.68
C TRP A 433 -18.86 8.84 57.19
N ASN A 434 -18.40 7.63 57.48
CA ASN A 434 -16.98 7.32 57.69
C ASN A 434 -16.44 6.64 56.41
N PRO A 435 -15.37 7.13 55.77
CA PRO A 435 -14.39 8.13 56.23
C PRO A 435 -14.61 9.56 55.69
N ASN A 436 -15.78 10.14 55.94
CA ASN A 436 -16.16 11.50 55.53
C ASN A 436 -16.30 11.69 54.01
N GLN A 437 -16.92 10.72 53.34
CA GLN A 437 -17.23 10.76 51.91
C GLN A 437 -18.71 10.38 51.69
N VAL A 438 -19.36 10.98 50.70
CA VAL A 438 -20.73 10.58 50.32
C VAL A 438 -20.66 9.32 49.44
N PRO A 439 -21.40 8.25 49.72
CA PRO A 439 -21.43 7.06 48.87
C PRO A 439 -21.96 7.39 47.47
N GLY A 440 -21.21 6.97 46.45
CA GLY A 440 -21.53 7.11 45.04
C GLY A 440 -21.74 5.78 44.30
N PRO A 441 -21.77 5.80 42.95
CA PRO A 441 -22.21 4.66 42.14
C PRO A 441 -21.39 3.37 42.21
N ALA A 442 -20.20 3.40 42.84
CA ALA A 442 -19.36 2.22 43.02
C ALA A 442 -19.21 1.77 44.48
N ASP A 443 -19.85 2.49 45.39
CA ASP A 443 -19.66 2.31 46.83
C ASP A 443 -20.69 1.38 47.46
N THR A 444 -20.34 0.83 48.61
CA THR A 444 -21.27 0.17 49.53
C THR A 444 -21.64 1.13 50.65
N ALA A 445 -22.91 1.52 50.75
CA ALA A 445 -23.44 2.30 51.85
C ALA A 445 -23.96 1.40 52.97
N VAL A 446 -23.44 1.55 54.18
CA VAL A 446 -23.84 0.74 55.34
C VAL A 446 -24.64 1.59 56.32
N LEU A 447 -25.92 1.27 56.44
CA LEU A 447 -26.91 1.94 57.28
C LEU A 447 -27.40 0.96 58.36
N THR A 448 -26.85 1.04 59.56
CA THR A 448 -27.16 0.09 60.65
C THR A 448 -27.72 0.75 61.92
N GLN A 449 -27.76 2.08 61.96
CA GLN A 449 -28.20 2.86 63.12
C GLN A 449 -29.71 3.10 63.08
N ALA A 450 -30.35 3.14 64.25
CA ALA A 450 -31.78 3.46 64.39
C ALA A 450 -32.05 4.96 64.25
N VAL A 451 -31.85 5.48 63.03
CA VAL A 451 -31.97 6.90 62.68
C VAL A 451 -32.74 7.07 61.37
N THR A 452 -33.11 8.31 61.03
CA THR A 452 -33.62 8.63 59.69
C THR A 452 -32.51 9.18 58.81
N VAL A 453 -32.28 8.54 57.67
CA VAL A 453 -31.39 8.99 56.61
C VAL A 453 -32.23 9.49 55.44
N THR A 454 -32.10 10.77 55.11
CA THR A 454 -32.88 11.40 54.05
C THR A 454 -32.09 11.45 52.75
N VAL A 455 -32.60 10.85 51.68
CA VAL A 455 -32.07 11.01 50.32
C VAL A 455 -32.81 12.18 49.66
N ASN A 456 -32.33 13.38 49.92
CA ASN A 456 -32.89 14.67 49.51
C ASN A 456 -32.41 15.17 48.14
N VAL A 457 -31.58 14.37 47.46
CA VAL A 457 -31.14 14.54 46.07
C VAL A 457 -31.13 13.17 45.40
N PRO A 458 -31.30 13.03 44.08
CA PRO A 458 -31.18 11.73 43.42
C PRO A 458 -29.84 11.07 43.73
N VAL A 459 -29.87 9.83 44.20
CA VAL A 459 -28.66 9.06 44.54
C VAL A 459 -28.60 7.78 43.73
N THR A 460 -27.43 7.48 43.17
CA THR A 460 -27.08 6.16 42.64
C THR A 460 -25.92 5.60 43.46
N VAL A 461 -26.10 4.38 43.97
CA VAL A 461 -25.12 3.68 44.80
C VAL A 461 -25.03 2.22 44.38
N ARG A 462 -23.85 1.61 44.51
CA ARG A 462 -23.68 0.21 44.10
C ARG A 462 -24.39 -0.72 45.05
N ASN A 463 -24.01 -0.68 46.32
CA ASN A 463 -24.58 -1.57 47.33
C ASN A 463 -25.14 -0.79 48.50
N VAL A 464 -26.17 -1.33 49.14
CA VAL A 464 -26.76 -0.78 50.37
C VAL A 464 -26.97 -1.90 51.36
N THR A 465 -26.39 -1.78 52.55
CA THR A 465 -26.83 -2.57 53.71
C THR A 465 -27.82 -1.71 54.49
N LEU A 466 -29.08 -2.13 54.57
CA LEU A 466 -30.13 -1.46 55.32
C LEU A 466 -30.55 -2.31 56.52
N ALA A 467 -30.22 -1.84 57.72
CA ALA A 467 -30.58 -2.44 58.99
C ALA A 467 -30.98 -1.35 59.99
N ASN A 468 -32.17 -1.46 60.59
CA ASN A 468 -32.72 -0.58 61.63
C ASN A 468 -32.91 0.90 61.26
N THR A 469 -32.38 1.36 60.13
CA THR A 469 -32.47 2.73 59.64
C THR A 469 -33.79 2.96 58.89
N THR A 470 -34.36 4.16 59.05
CA THR A 470 -35.38 4.67 58.13
C THR A 470 -34.69 5.39 56.97
N LEU A 471 -34.70 4.77 55.79
CA LEU A 471 -34.18 5.36 54.57
C LEU A 471 -35.30 6.12 53.84
N ALA A 472 -35.39 7.42 54.12
CA ALA A 472 -36.38 8.32 53.55
C ALA A 472 -35.90 8.88 52.19
N ALA A 473 -36.15 8.11 51.13
CA ALA A 473 -35.70 8.39 49.79
C ALA A 473 -36.56 9.40 49.00
N SER A 474 -36.78 10.58 49.57
CA SER A 474 -37.70 11.59 49.01
C SER A 474 -37.36 12.06 47.60
N SER A 475 -36.10 11.98 47.18
CA SER A 475 -35.64 12.38 45.83
C SER A 475 -35.18 11.23 44.94
N GLY A 476 -35.36 9.98 45.39
CA GLY A 476 -35.00 8.79 44.62
C GLY A 476 -33.65 8.17 44.99
N LEU A 477 -33.68 6.87 45.26
CA LEU A 477 -32.51 6.00 45.42
C LEU A 477 -32.47 4.98 44.26
N ILE A 478 -31.31 4.83 43.62
CA ILE A 478 -31.05 3.77 42.63
C ILE A 478 -29.91 2.89 43.14
N VAL A 479 -30.18 1.59 43.27
CA VAL A 479 -29.17 0.58 43.62
C VAL A 479 -28.80 -0.22 42.37
N THR A 480 -27.51 -0.26 42.04
CA THR A 480 -27.00 -0.91 40.81
C THR A 480 -26.33 -2.26 41.04
N GLY A 481 -26.03 -2.60 42.30
CA GLY A 481 -25.48 -3.87 42.75
C GLY A 481 -26.45 -4.57 43.71
N THR A 482 -26.07 -4.72 44.98
CA THR A 482 -26.87 -5.44 45.98
C THR A 482 -27.42 -4.53 47.06
N MET A 483 -28.73 -4.60 47.31
CA MET A 483 -29.35 -4.07 48.52
C MET A 483 -29.65 -5.21 49.49
N ASP A 484 -28.94 -5.28 50.62
CA ASP A 484 -29.22 -6.19 51.71
C ASP A 484 -30.14 -5.50 52.72
N TRP A 485 -31.44 -5.77 52.62
CA TRP A 485 -32.44 -5.23 53.53
C TRP A 485 -32.72 -6.24 54.62
N THR A 486 -32.16 -5.99 55.80
CA THR A 486 -32.19 -6.91 56.93
C THR A 486 -33.13 -6.46 58.04
N SER A 487 -33.45 -5.16 58.11
CA SER A 487 -34.51 -4.56 58.92
C SER A 487 -34.61 -3.07 58.58
N GLY A 488 -35.55 -2.35 59.21
CA GLY A 488 -35.70 -0.91 59.01
C GLY A 488 -36.76 -0.58 57.96
N ILE A 489 -36.72 0.65 57.47
CA ILE A 489 -37.84 1.24 56.73
C ILE A 489 -37.33 1.81 55.40
N LEU A 490 -38.01 1.49 54.30
CA LEU A 490 -37.83 2.11 53.01
C LEU A 490 -38.99 3.08 52.74
N ASN A 491 -38.72 4.35 52.55
CA ASN A 491 -39.75 5.38 52.35
C ASN A 491 -39.39 6.25 51.15
N GLY A 492 -40.36 6.86 50.46
CA GLY A 492 -40.07 7.67 49.26
C GLY A 492 -39.87 6.81 48.01
N THR A 493 -38.92 7.15 47.14
CA THR A 493 -38.74 6.44 45.86
C THR A 493 -37.46 5.62 45.85
N ALA A 494 -37.54 4.33 45.53
CA ALA A 494 -36.39 3.43 45.47
C ALA A 494 -36.46 2.53 44.24
N THR A 495 -35.31 2.31 43.58
CA THR A 495 -35.18 1.51 42.36
C THR A 495 -34.05 0.50 42.49
N ILE A 496 -34.34 -0.76 42.17
CA ILE A 496 -33.34 -1.81 41.94
C ILE A 496 -33.12 -1.90 40.43
N ALA A 497 -31.91 -1.56 39.97
CA ALA A 497 -31.58 -1.52 38.55
C ALA A 497 -31.57 -2.90 37.89
N ALA A 498 -31.55 -2.95 36.55
CA ALA A 498 -31.39 -4.20 35.82
C ALA A 498 -30.06 -4.88 36.20
N GLY A 499 -30.12 -6.18 36.53
CA GLY A 499 -28.97 -6.94 37.02
C GLY A 499 -28.63 -6.75 38.50
N ALA A 500 -29.28 -5.81 39.19
CA ALA A 500 -29.15 -5.61 40.63
C ALA A 500 -30.03 -6.58 41.43
N VAL A 501 -29.72 -6.75 42.72
CA VAL A 501 -30.43 -7.67 43.62
C VAL A 501 -30.87 -6.94 44.89
N LEU A 502 -32.11 -7.13 45.30
CA LEU A 502 -32.59 -6.83 46.65
C LEU A 502 -32.78 -8.13 47.42
N ASN A 503 -32.09 -8.27 48.55
CA ASN A 503 -32.20 -9.39 49.47
C ASN A 503 -33.08 -8.99 50.66
N ILE A 504 -34.18 -9.71 50.85
CA ILE A 504 -35.05 -9.66 52.05
C ILE A 504 -34.99 -11.05 52.68
N VAL A 505 -34.00 -11.24 53.57
CA VAL A 505 -33.52 -12.57 53.98
C VAL A 505 -33.50 -12.80 55.48
N THR A 506 -34.10 -11.90 56.26
CA THR A 506 -34.18 -12.01 57.72
C THR A 506 -35.63 -12.08 58.17
N ALA A 507 -35.89 -12.71 59.33
CA ALA A 507 -37.23 -12.77 59.93
C ALA A 507 -37.76 -11.42 60.44
N ASN A 508 -36.98 -10.33 60.32
CA ASN A 508 -37.41 -9.01 60.75
C ASN A 508 -38.56 -8.48 59.88
N VAL A 509 -39.21 -7.45 60.38
CA VAL A 509 -40.23 -6.72 59.62
C VAL A 509 -39.57 -5.69 58.70
N HIS A 510 -40.03 -5.66 57.46
CA HIS A 510 -39.51 -4.81 56.39
C HIS A 510 -40.60 -3.82 55.96
N ASP A 511 -40.53 -2.60 56.50
CA ASP A 511 -41.55 -1.57 56.29
C ASP A 511 -41.25 -0.74 55.04
N MET A 512 -42.24 -0.60 54.16
CA MET A 512 -42.16 0.23 52.95
C MET A 512 -43.32 1.21 52.80
N TYR A 513 -43.79 1.80 53.90
CA TYR A 513 -44.90 2.76 53.85
C TYR A 513 -44.53 4.02 53.07
N ASN A 514 -45.51 4.58 52.34
CA ASN A 514 -45.28 5.74 51.45
C ASN A 514 -44.11 5.55 50.48
N CYS A 515 -43.85 4.29 50.06
CA CYS A 515 -42.78 3.96 49.14
C CYS A 515 -43.31 3.74 47.72
N THR A 516 -42.70 4.38 46.73
CA THR A 516 -42.76 3.97 45.33
C THR A 516 -41.51 3.14 45.03
N PHE A 517 -41.66 1.83 45.02
CA PHE A 517 -40.59 0.87 44.79
C PHE A 517 -40.62 0.34 43.37
N THR A 518 -39.50 0.43 42.65
CA THR A 518 -39.37 -0.07 41.28
C THR A 518 -38.30 -1.15 41.21
N ASN A 519 -38.66 -2.34 40.73
CA ASN A 519 -37.72 -3.44 40.52
C ASN A 519 -37.54 -3.73 39.03
N HIS A 520 -36.34 -3.49 38.49
CA HIS A 520 -35.90 -3.99 37.19
C HIS A 520 -34.94 -5.20 37.30
N GLY A 521 -34.46 -5.50 38.51
CA GLY A 521 -33.53 -6.59 38.81
C GLY A 521 -34.21 -7.80 39.42
N THR A 522 -33.64 -8.33 40.50
CA THR A 522 -34.19 -9.47 41.25
C THR A 522 -34.45 -9.09 42.70
N VAL A 523 -35.68 -9.33 43.19
CA VAL A 523 -35.98 -9.35 44.61
C VAL A 523 -35.95 -10.80 45.08
N VAL A 524 -35.02 -11.12 45.99
CA VAL A 524 -34.93 -12.41 46.68
C VAL A 524 -35.61 -12.23 48.04
N TRP A 525 -36.83 -12.75 48.17
CA TRP A 525 -37.61 -12.67 49.40
C TRP A 525 -37.71 -14.05 50.02
N SER A 526 -36.86 -14.34 51.00
CA SER A 526 -36.78 -15.66 51.63
C SER A 526 -37.25 -15.69 53.08
N ASP A 527 -37.34 -14.53 53.74
CA ASP A 527 -37.83 -14.41 55.11
C ASP A 527 -38.40 -13.00 55.36
N GLY A 528 -39.11 -12.84 56.47
CA GLY A 528 -39.58 -11.55 56.96
C GLY A 528 -40.90 -11.08 56.36
N LEU A 529 -41.65 -10.34 57.17
CA LEU A 529 -42.92 -9.73 56.80
C LEU A 529 -42.65 -8.41 56.07
N VAL A 530 -43.24 -8.24 54.88
CA VAL A 530 -43.22 -6.95 54.17
C VAL A 530 -44.52 -6.20 54.44
N ARG A 531 -44.42 -4.93 54.84
CA ARG A 531 -45.59 -4.10 55.17
C ARG A 531 -45.60 -2.78 54.40
N GLY A 532 -46.69 -2.49 53.72
CA GLY A 532 -46.92 -1.22 53.02
C GLY A 532 -48.13 -0.44 53.56
N GLY A 533 -48.51 0.60 52.82
CA GLY A 533 -49.69 1.42 53.05
C GLY A 533 -49.36 2.88 53.25
N HIS A 534 -50.23 3.55 54.03
CA HIS A 534 -50.19 4.96 54.42
C HIS A 534 -50.75 5.91 53.34
N ASN A 535 -50.36 7.18 53.37
CA ASN A 535 -50.84 8.25 52.49
C ASN A 535 -49.61 9.11 52.13
N PRO A 536 -49.13 9.10 50.87
CA PRO A 536 -49.82 8.71 49.63
C PRO A 536 -49.99 7.21 49.32
N GLY A 537 -49.45 6.30 50.15
CA GLY A 537 -49.57 4.84 49.95
C GLY A 537 -48.30 4.19 49.40
N THR A 538 -48.29 2.86 49.34
CA THR A 538 -47.15 2.09 48.82
C THR A 538 -47.45 1.56 47.42
N PHE A 539 -46.56 1.82 46.47
CA PHE A 539 -46.69 1.39 45.09
C PHE A 539 -45.45 0.58 44.69
N ILE A 540 -45.63 -0.71 44.41
CA ILE A 540 -44.58 -1.63 43.98
C ILE A 540 -44.74 -1.86 42.48
N HIS A 541 -43.73 -1.54 41.70
CA HIS A 541 -43.65 -1.77 40.27
C HIS A 541 -42.59 -2.85 39.99
N ASN A 542 -43.03 -4.08 39.78
CA ASN A 542 -42.15 -5.20 39.48
C ASN A 542 -42.04 -5.41 37.97
N PHE A 543 -40.95 -4.98 37.36
CA PHE A 543 -40.58 -5.24 35.96
C PHE A 543 -39.59 -6.40 35.80
N GLY A 544 -38.81 -6.68 36.84
CA GLY A 544 -37.87 -7.80 36.91
C GLY A 544 -38.48 -9.05 37.54
N LEU A 545 -37.67 -9.78 38.33
CA LEU A 545 -38.10 -10.95 39.08
C LEU A 545 -38.37 -10.58 40.55
N TRP A 546 -39.54 -10.94 41.05
CA TRP A 546 -39.84 -11.01 42.48
C TRP A 546 -39.98 -12.48 42.88
N ASP A 547 -38.99 -13.01 43.60
CA ASP A 547 -38.92 -14.43 43.96
C ASP A 547 -39.18 -14.64 45.46
N ALA A 548 -40.36 -15.15 45.79
CA ALA A 548 -40.77 -15.54 47.13
C ALA A 548 -40.33 -17.00 47.39
N GLN A 549 -39.31 -17.17 48.23
CA GLN A 549 -38.62 -18.44 48.47
C GLN A 549 -39.09 -19.18 49.73
N ASN A 550 -40.15 -18.70 50.39
CA ASN A 550 -40.74 -19.32 51.58
C ASN A 550 -42.25 -19.01 51.67
N ASP A 551 -42.87 -19.27 52.82
CA ASP A 551 -44.27 -18.95 53.15
C ASP A 551 -44.34 -17.59 53.87
N LEU A 552 -44.49 -16.54 53.07
CA LEU A 552 -44.26 -15.15 53.42
C LEU A 552 -45.54 -14.33 53.27
N THR A 553 -45.54 -13.14 53.88
CA THR A 553 -46.71 -12.26 53.91
C THR A 553 -46.36 -10.85 53.45
N LEU A 554 -47.15 -10.30 52.52
CA LEU A 554 -47.16 -8.88 52.19
C LEU A 554 -48.49 -8.32 52.68
N ASN A 555 -48.46 -7.30 53.54
CA ASN A 555 -49.67 -6.70 54.07
C ASN A 555 -49.71 -5.18 53.95
N ASN A 556 -50.89 -4.63 54.24
CA ASN A 556 -51.16 -3.20 54.26
C ASN A 556 -51.24 -2.65 55.69
N ALA A 557 -50.25 -2.94 56.54
CA ALA A 557 -50.32 -2.60 57.97
C ALA A 557 -50.49 -1.10 58.26
N TYR A 558 -50.09 -0.21 57.34
CA TYR A 558 -50.21 1.24 57.52
C TYR A 558 -51.52 1.82 56.96
N ALA A 559 -52.46 0.98 56.49
CA ALA A 559 -53.77 1.40 56.00
C ALA A 559 -53.71 2.53 54.95
N GLY A 560 -54.63 3.49 54.99
CA GLY A 560 -54.64 4.67 54.11
C GLY A 560 -55.05 4.37 52.67
N VAL A 561 -54.31 4.92 51.70
CA VAL A 561 -54.52 4.67 50.25
C VAL A 561 -54.22 3.21 49.88
N GLY A 562 -53.52 2.49 50.76
CA GLY A 562 -53.27 1.07 50.63
C GLY A 562 -51.90 0.75 50.02
N THR A 563 -51.72 -0.53 49.72
CA THR A 563 -50.56 -1.03 48.99
C THR A 563 -51.02 -1.51 47.62
N VAL A 564 -50.32 -1.11 46.56
CA VAL A 564 -50.56 -1.58 45.20
C VAL A 564 -49.32 -2.30 44.70
N PHE A 565 -49.46 -3.57 44.35
CA PHE A 565 -48.43 -4.37 43.72
C PHE A 565 -48.75 -4.54 42.23
N ASN A 566 -47.94 -3.94 41.36
CA ASN A 566 -48.07 -4.04 39.91
C ASN A 566 -46.97 -4.95 39.36
N ASN A 567 -47.34 -6.17 38.98
CA ASN A 567 -46.44 -7.13 38.35
C ASN A 567 -46.51 -7.07 36.83
N ALA A 568 -45.51 -6.47 36.20
CA ALA A 568 -45.31 -6.49 34.74
C ALA A 568 -44.21 -7.50 34.31
N GLY A 569 -43.30 -7.83 35.23
CA GLY A 569 -42.26 -8.86 35.06
C GLY A 569 -42.73 -10.22 35.53
N ILE A 570 -41.97 -10.84 36.44
CA ILE A 570 -42.26 -12.16 37.00
C ILE A 570 -42.44 -12.03 38.51
N TYR A 571 -43.57 -12.50 39.02
CA TYR A 571 -43.72 -12.87 40.43
C TYR A 571 -43.68 -14.40 40.51
N ARG A 572 -42.71 -14.93 41.27
CA ARG A 572 -42.49 -16.37 41.44
C ARG A 572 -42.61 -16.75 42.91
N LYS A 573 -43.36 -17.80 43.23
CA LYS A 573 -43.20 -18.57 44.47
C LYS A 573 -42.35 -19.80 44.18
N SER A 574 -41.08 -19.77 44.54
CA SER A 574 -40.12 -20.86 44.29
C SER A 574 -39.92 -21.78 45.49
N GLY A 575 -40.23 -21.32 46.71
CA GLY A 575 -40.03 -22.09 47.94
C GLY A 575 -41.17 -21.95 48.94
N GLY A 576 -41.11 -22.75 50.01
CA GLY A 576 -42.18 -22.90 51.00
C GLY A 576 -43.23 -23.94 50.60
N ALA A 577 -43.64 -24.78 51.55
CA ALA A 577 -44.61 -25.86 51.31
C ALA A 577 -46.07 -25.41 51.53
N SER A 578 -46.26 -24.30 52.24
CA SER A 578 -47.58 -23.76 52.63
C SER A 578 -47.92 -22.56 51.74
N THR A 579 -48.45 -21.48 52.33
CA THR A 579 -49.05 -20.36 51.60
C THR A 579 -48.23 -19.09 51.73
N ASN A 580 -47.84 -18.50 50.59
CA ASN A 580 -47.55 -17.06 50.51
C ASN A 580 -48.87 -16.29 50.54
N THR A 581 -48.99 -15.30 51.42
CA THR A 581 -50.23 -14.53 51.60
C THR A 581 -50.02 -13.06 51.23
N ILE A 582 -50.77 -12.58 50.25
CA ILE A 582 -50.93 -11.16 49.95
C ILE A 582 -52.25 -10.73 50.58
N THR A 583 -52.19 -10.02 51.71
CA THR A 583 -53.36 -9.83 52.57
C THR A 583 -54.38 -8.84 51.99
N ASP A 584 -55.53 -8.76 52.65
CA ASP A 584 -56.52 -7.73 52.36
C ASP A 584 -55.92 -6.32 52.53
N GLY A 585 -56.42 -5.38 51.75
CA GLY A 585 -55.86 -4.03 51.62
C GLY A 585 -54.63 -3.89 50.70
N VAL A 586 -54.13 -5.00 50.13
CA VAL A 586 -53.12 -4.99 49.06
C VAL A 586 -53.81 -5.24 47.72
N THR A 587 -53.80 -4.26 46.82
CA THR A 587 -54.26 -4.45 45.44
C THR A 587 -53.17 -5.11 44.62
N PHE A 588 -53.41 -6.29 44.06
CA PHE A 588 -52.43 -7.03 43.27
C PHE A 588 -52.83 -7.04 41.79
N ASN A 589 -52.13 -6.26 40.98
CA ASN A 589 -52.29 -6.22 39.53
C ASN A 589 -51.20 -7.04 38.86
N ASN A 590 -51.58 -7.78 37.83
CA ASN A 590 -50.66 -8.63 37.08
C ASN A 590 -50.88 -8.45 35.57
N THR A 591 -49.91 -7.84 34.91
CA THR A 591 -49.80 -7.79 33.44
C THR A 591 -48.69 -8.68 32.89
N GLY A 592 -47.81 -9.17 33.77
CA GLY A 592 -46.72 -10.10 33.46
C GLY A 592 -47.03 -11.55 33.79
N LEU A 593 -46.04 -12.27 34.31
CA LEU A 593 -46.10 -13.68 34.69
C LEU A 593 -46.28 -13.84 36.21
N LEU A 594 -47.31 -14.58 36.61
CA LEU A 594 -47.46 -15.11 37.96
C LEU A 594 -47.19 -16.61 37.95
N GLU A 595 -46.15 -17.04 38.65
CA GLU A 595 -45.64 -18.41 38.64
C GLU A 595 -45.58 -19.00 40.06
N VAL A 596 -46.26 -20.12 40.29
CA VAL A 596 -46.21 -20.84 41.58
C VAL A 596 -45.63 -22.25 41.35
N MET A 597 -44.42 -22.46 41.89
CA MET A 597 -43.69 -23.74 41.77
C MET A 597 -43.97 -24.70 42.91
N THR A 598 -44.32 -24.20 44.11
CA THR A 598 -44.61 -25.00 45.30
C THR A 598 -45.64 -24.30 46.19
N GLY A 599 -46.37 -25.07 47.00
CA GLY A 599 -47.35 -24.55 47.94
C GLY A 599 -48.49 -23.77 47.27
N SER A 600 -48.95 -22.71 47.92
CA SER A 600 -50.00 -21.81 47.41
C SER A 600 -49.57 -20.34 47.46
N LEU A 601 -50.10 -19.53 46.54
CA LEU A 601 -50.13 -18.07 46.66
C LEU A 601 -51.58 -17.61 46.83
N ALA A 602 -51.91 -17.10 48.02
CA ALA A 602 -53.24 -16.59 48.34
C ALA A 602 -53.28 -15.07 48.22
N LEU A 603 -54.18 -14.57 47.37
CA LEU A 603 -54.47 -13.15 47.18
C LEU A 603 -55.79 -12.83 47.87
N HIS A 604 -55.78 -11.88 48.80
CA HIS A 604 -56.95 -11.51 49.60
C HIS A 604 -57.50 -10.11 49.28
N GLY A 605 -56.73 -9.27 48.58
CA GLY A 605 -57.18 -7.94 48.17
C GLY A 605 -57.83 -7.92 46.79
N ASN A 606 -57.98 -6.72 46.22
CA ASN A 606 -58.49 -6.56 44.85
C ASN A 606 -57.37 -6.80 43.82
N GLY A 607 -57.73 -7.05 42.56
CA GLY A 607 -56.71 -7.20 41.53
C GLY A 607 -57.22 -7.08 40.10
N SER A 608 -56.32 -6.67 39.20
CA SER A 608 -56.54 -6.70 37.76
C SER A 608 -55.50 -7.57 37.08
N PHE A 609 -55.99 -8.55 36.33
CA PHE A 609 -55.25 -9.50 35.52
C PHE A 609 -55.66 -9.21 34.06
N THR A 610 -55.33 -8.00 33.59
CA THR A 610 -55.68 -7.55 32.24
C THR A 610 -54.44 -7.56 31.35
N GLY A 611 -54.33 -8.57 30.48
CA GLY A 611 -53.06 -8.94 29.86
C GLY A 611 -52.15 -9.69 30.85
N GLY A 612 -51.29 -10.58 30.38
CA GLY A 612 -50.39 -11.40 31.22
C GLY A 612 -50.76 -12.89 31.28
N THR A 613 -50.08 -13.64 32.15
CA THR A 613 -50.20 -15.10 32.27
C THR A 613 -50.16 -15.54 33.72
N THR A 614 -51.08 -16.42 34.13
CA THR A 614 -51.10 -17.06 35.45
C THR A 614 -50.87 -18.56 35.26
N THR A 615 -49.59 -18.96 35.32
CA THR A 615 -49.15 -20.34 35.03
C THR A 615 -48.65 -21.05 36.28
N ASN A 616 -48.58 -22.38 36.21
CA ASN A 616 -48.09 -23.25 37.28
C ASN A 616 -46.79 -23.96 36.86
N ALA A 617 -45.89 -24.19 37.81
CA ALA A 617 -44.89 -25.27 37.77
C ALA A 617 -44.84 -26.06 39.10
N GLY A 618 -46.01 -26.32 39.71
CA GLY A 618 -46.20 -27.26 40.83
C GLY A 618 -47.22 -26.86 41.92
N GLY A 619 -47.60 -25.57 42.09
CA GLY A 619 -48.49 -25.12 43.18
C GLY A 619 -49.78 -24.38 42.79
N LEU A 620 -50.54 -23.89 43.77
CA LEU A 620 -51.85 -23.25 43.60
C LEU A 620 -51.79 -21.72 43.60
N ILE A 621 -52.60 -21.08 42.75
CA ILE A 621 -52.89 -19.65 42.81
C ILE A 621 -54.33 -19.50 43.33
N GLN A 622 -54.51 -18.83 44.46
CA GLN A 622 -55.79 -18.71 45.14
C GLN A 622 -56.26 -17.25 45.14
N LEU A 623 -57.37 -16.99 44.43
CA LEU A 623 -58.14 -15.75 44.51
C LEU A 623 -59.06 -15.88 45.73
N ALA A 624 -58.49 -15.62 46.91
CA ALA A 624 -59.05 -16.03 48.20
C ALA A 624 -60.05 -15.03 48.79
N ALA A 625 -59.93 -13.75 48.47
CA ALA A 625 -60.91 -12.71 48.80
C ALA A 625 -60.74 -11.52 47.84
N GLY A 626 -61.64 -10.53 47.91
CA GLY A 626 -61.61 -9.34 47.04
C GLY A 626 -62.20 -9.56 45.65
N THR A 627 -62.14 -8.53 44.80
CA THR A 627 -62.68 -8.57 43.43
C THR A 627 -61.54 -8.60 42.39
N TYR A 628 -61.65 -9.51 41.42
CA TYR A 628 -60.64 -9.73 40.37
C TYR A 628 -61.19 -9.52 38.97
N LEU A 629 -60.61 -8.58 38.22
CA LEU A 629 -60.86 -8.45 36.78
C LEU A 629 -59.87 -9.34 36.03
N ILE A 630 -60.34 -10.44 35.44
CA ILE A 630 -59.51 -11.32 34.61
C ILE A 630 -59.87 -11.07 33.15
N ASN A 631 -59.03 -10.40 32.37
CA ASN A 631 -59.35 -10.07 30.98
C ASN A 631 -58.12 -10.21 30.07
N GLY A 632 -58.11 -11.23 29.22
CA GLY A 632 -56.99 -11.50 28.33
C GLY A 632 -55.81 -12.23 29.00
N THR A 633 -55.86 -12.49 30.31
CA THR A 633 -54.94 -13.40 31.00
C THR A 633 -55.29 -14.85 30.69
N THR A 634 -54.27 -15.67 30.41
CA THR A 634 -54.43 -17.13 30.30
C THR A 634 -54.26 -17.77 31.67
N THR A 635 -55.28 -18.48 32.14
CA THR A 635 -55.32 -19.23 33.41
C THR A 635 -55.07 -20.73 33.20
N THR A 636 -54.74 -21.44 34.28
CA THR A 636 -54.50 -22.90 34.30
C THR A 636 -55.35 -23.59 35.37
N THR A 637 -55.44 -24.93 35.33
CA THR A 637 -56.24 -25.76 36.27
C THR A 637 -56.03 -25.40 37.75
N ASN A 638 -54.84 -24.89 38.07
CA ASN A 638 -54.36 -24.66 39.43
C ASN A 638 -54.61 -23.23 39.91
N VAL A 639 -55.34 -22.43 39.14
CA VAL A 639 -55.93 -21.15 39.58
C VAL A 639 -57.31 -21.45 40.18
N GLN A 640 -57.51 -21.03 41.43
CA GLN A 640 -58.73 -21.29 42.20
C GLN A 640 -59.38 -19.98 42.66
N LEU A 641 -60.70 -19.89 42.56
CA LEU A 641 -61.52 -18.82 43.12
C LEU A 641 -62.20 -19.31 44.41
N ILE A 642 -61.50 -19.24 45.54
CA ILE A 642 -61.93 -19.89 46.80
C ILE A 642 -62.64 -18.95 47.80
N GLY A 643 -62.92 -17.71 47.39
CA GLY A 643 -63.57 -16.72 48.23
C GLY A 643 -63.59 -15.30 47.65
N GLY A 644 -62.85 -15.05 46.58
CA GLY A 644 -62.97 -13.83 45.78
C GLY A 644 -64.21 -13.78 44.88
N THR A 645 -64.40 -12.65 44.21
CA THR A 645 -65.43 -12.44 43.18
C THR A 645 -64.80 -12.02 41.86
N LEU A 646 -65.47 -12.30 40.74
CA LEU A 646 -65.06 -11.84 39.41
C LEU A 646 -65.66 -10.46 39.11
N GLY A 647 -64.83 -9.53 38.66
CA GLY A 647 -65.23 -8.17 38.29
C GLY A 647 -65.96 -8.11 36.95
N ASN A 648 -66.74 -7.05 36.75
CA ASN A 648 -67.44 -6.80 35.48
C ASN A 648 -66.43 -6.65 34.32
N GLY A 649 -66.68 -7.32 33.21
CA GLY A 649 -65.77 -7.39 32.05
C GLY A 649 -64.75 -8.53 32.11
N THR A 650 -64.90 -9.47 33.03
CA THR A 650 -64.07 -10.68 33.09
C THR A 650 -64.28 -11.57 31.86
N VAL A 651 -63.17 -11.97 31.23
CA VAL A 651 -63.08 -12.93 30.12
C VAL A 651 -62.06 -14.01 30.49
N LEU A 652 -62.54 -15.21 30.78
CA LEU A 652 -61.71 -16.37 31.14
C LEU A 652 -61.13 -17.02 29.88
N ARG A 653 -59.81 -17.23 29.87
CA ARG A 653 -59.09 -18.00 28.84
C ARG A 653 -58.26 -19.07 29.54
N GLY A 654 -58.56 -20.34 29.30
CA GLY A 654 -57.95 -21.46 30.02
C GLY A 654 -58.90 -22.03 31.08
N GLU A 655 -58.35 -22.59 32.15
CA GLU A 655 -59.13 -23.21 33.22
C GLU A 655 -59.10 -22.36 34.49
N LEU A 656 -60.23 -22.29 35.20
CA LEU A 656 -60.37 -21.67 36.51
C LEU A 656 -61.23 -22.61 37.35
N THR A 657 -60.69 -23.08 38.47
CA THR A 657 -61.47 -23.86 39.44
C THR A 657 -62.23 -22.89 40.32
N TRP A 658 -63.56 -23.01 40.35
CA TRP A 658 -64.43 -22.18 41.20
C TRP A 658 -65.05 -23.02 42.31
#